data_AF-A0A3N4KD43-F1
#
_entry.id   AF-A0A3N4KD43-F1
#
_cell.length_a   1.000
_cell.length_b   1.000
_cell.length_c   1.000
_cell.angle_alpha   90.00
_cell.angle_beta   90.00
_cell.angle_gamma   90.00
#
_symmetry.space_group_name_H-M   'P 1'
#
loop_
_entity.id
_entity.type
_entity.pdbx_description
1 polymer ?
#
loop_
_entity_poly.entity_id
_entity_poly.type
_entity_poly.pdbx_seq_one_letter_code
_entity_poly.pdbx_strand_id
1 'polypeptide(L)'
;MEHLLSTSFDLLSSYDPVHIRKGLRCLEGFLAKMCLANTGASSHGDKQRPSSNPAAAVGNQPVASRPKDVVFKEFMRLQNGFEYNVTIRLISCLERLLGRTTSGQNNLLILSTLDLIQGLLLLHPSSRKLFAREIHMNVLLDLLDTDNSGPVQCATLLTLVCALLDNPANTRTFEVLDGLATVTSLFKRRDTPREVKLKILEFLYFYLMPETAPGSTDKSSTPSKHKVGEKTAGDRQPSRTSRRKDDIRLEKTTEEKQRMLGEFMSNVEGLVADLRESQPFGMSFPKDDQKKPVHLTAALGYKAGMTTIVRDLDRPGAKMHKREIVEAVTVIDTPPMIAVGVVGYIETPRGLRSLTTVWAEHLSDAVRRRFYKNWYKSKKKAFTKYAKKHAGEGKAIALELERIKKYCTVVRVLAHSQVRLTPLKQKKAHLMEIQVNGGTVDKKVDFARDLFEKPIEISDVFEQDEMIDVIAVTKGHGFSGVTSRWGTKKLPRKTHKGLRKVACIGAWHPAHVQWTVARAGQDGYHHRTSVNHKIYRIGKAGDAGNASTEFDVTKKTITPLGGFPHYGEVKNDFVMIKGSCPGVKKRVMTLRKSMFIHTSRRSLEKVDLKWIDTSSKFGHGQYQTKEEKHAFLGTLKKDIASA
;
A
#
# COMPACT_ATOMS: atom_id res chain seq x y z
N MET A 1 -8.09 44.23 -9.00
CA MET A 1 -8.48 42.94 -8.38
C MET A 1 -9.60 43.14 -7.37
N GLU A 2 -9.43 44.10 -6.47
CA GLU A 2 -10.43 44.49 -5.44
C GLU A 2 -11.81 44.81 -6.03
N HIS A 3 -11.92 45.64 -7.08
CA HIS A 3 -13.20 45.92 -7.74
C HIS A 3 -13.90 44.65 -8.26
N LEU A 4 -13.16 43.71 -8.86
CA LEU A 4 -13.73 42.46 -9.40
C LEU A 4 -14.22 41.54 -8.28
N LEU A 5 -13.49 41.49 -7.16
CA LEU A 5 -13.93 40.77 -5.97
C LEU A 5 -15.15 41.44 -5.33
N SER A 6 -15.17 42.77 -5.21
CA SER A 6 -16.31 43.53 -4.67
C SER A 6 -17.58 43.26 -5.46
N THR A 7 -17.53 43.42 -6.80
CA THR A 7 -18.69 43.12 -7.66
C THR A 7 -19.14 41.67 -7.52
N SER A 8 -18.21 40.72 -7.36
CA SER A 8 -18.55 39.31 -7.15
C SER A 8 -19.20 39.08 -5.78
N PHE A 9 -18.77 39.79 -4.73
CA PHE A 9 -19.35 39.70 -3.40
C PHE A 9 -20.74 40.31 -3.31
N ASP A 10 -21.00 41.40 -4.02
CA ASP A 10 -22.35 41.99 -4.12
C ASP A 10 -23.31 41.00 -4.77
N LEU A 11 -22.87 40.35 -5.85
CA LEU A 11 -23.63 39.29 -6.53
C LEU A 11 -23.88 38.08 -5.63
N LEU A 12 -22.89 37.65 -4.84
CA LEU A 12 -23.07 36.58 -3.87
C LEU A 12 -24.03 36.98 -2.75
N SER A 13 -24.05 38.25 -2.34
CA SER A 13 -24.89 38.78 -1.26
C SER A 13 -26.37 38.94 -1.66
N SER A 14 -26.69 38.87 -2.96
CA SER A 14 -28.05 38.89 -3.47
C SER A 14 -28.90 37.70 -3.01
N TYR A 15 -30.22 37.88 -2.95
CA TYR A 15 -31.18 36.80 -2.71
C TYR A 15 -31.55 36.03 -3.98
N ASP A 16 -31.31 36.58 -5.17
CA ASP A 16 -31.66 35.93 -6.43
C ASP A 16 -30.64 34.83 -6.80
N PRO A 17 -31.07 33.56 -6.99
CA PRO A 17 -30.17 32.47 -7.40
C PRO A 17 -29.41 32.74 -8.71
N VAL A 18 -29.94 33.56 -9.62
CA VAL A 18 -29.26 33.93 -10.87
C VAL A 18 -28.05 34.82 -10.59
N HIS A 19 -28.21 35.79 -9.69
CA HIS A 19 -27.13 36.68 -9.25
C HIS A 19 -26.04 35.91 -8.50
N ILE A 20 -26.42 35.01 -7.58
CA ILE A 20 -25.48 34.14 -6.87
C ILE A 20 -24.67 33.28 -7.85
N ARG A 21 -25.33 32.64 -8.82
CA ARG A 21 -24.67 31.85 -9.86
C ARG A 21 -23.66 32.68 -10.67
N LYS A 22 -24.03 33.92 -11.02
CA LYS A 22 -23.15 34.84 -11.73
C LYS A 22 -21.92 35.19 -10.89
N GLY A 23 -22.10 35.48 -9.61
CA GLY A 23 -21.02 35.74 -8.65
C GLY A 23 -20.05 34.57 -8.53
N LEU A 24 -20.57 33.34 -8.32
CA LEU A 24 -19.76 32.12 -8.24
C LEU A 24 -18.95 31.87 -9.51
N ARG A 25 -19.56 32.02 -10.70
CA ARG A 25 -18.84 31.88 -11.98
C ARG A 25 -17.77 32.94 -12.20
N CYS A 26 -17.99 34.17 -11.74
CA CYS A 26 -16.98 35.23 -11.81
C CYS A 26 -15.75 34.88 -10.96
N LEU A 27 -15.98 34.37 -9.74
CA LEU A 27 -14.90 33.90 -8.86
C LEU A 27 -14.19 32.68 -9.42
N GLU A 28 -14.92 31.70 -9.94
CA GLU A 28 -14.35 30.53 -10.60
C GLU A 28 -13.46 30.92 -11.78
N GLY A 29 -13.96 31.78 -12.69
CA GLY A 29 -13.20 32.26 -13.84
C GLY A 29 -11.96 33.08 -13.44
N PHE A 30 -12.06 33.86 -12.36
CA PHE A 30 -10.92 34.59 -11.81
C PHE A 30 -9.85 33.64 -11.24
N LEU A 31 -10.24 32.67 -10.41
CA LEU A 31 -9.33 31.66 -9.85
C LEU A 31 -8.73 30.76 -10.94
N ALA A 32 -9.50 30.38 -11.96
CA ALA A 32 -9.02 29.60 -13.09
C ALA A 32 -7.93 30.34 -13.86
N LYS A 33 -8.13 31.64 -14.16
CA LYS A 33 -7.11 32.48 -14.78
C LYS A 33 -5.84 32.53 -13.96
N MET A 34 -5.94 32.70 -12.63
CA MET A 34 -4.78 32.68 -11.74
C MET A 34 -4.04 31.33 -11.73
N CYS A 35 -4.77 30.22 -11.77
CA CYS A 35 -4.18 28.89 -11.80
C CYS A 35 -3.55 28.53 -13.16
N LEU A 36 -4.04 29.12 -14.26
CA LEU A 36 -3.62 28.88 -15.64
C LEU A 36 -2.58 29.90 -16.18
N ALA A 37 -2.41 31.06 -15.55
CA ALA A 37 -1.58 32.17 -16.03
C ALA A 37 -0.06 31.89 -16.16
N ASN A 38 0.38 30.63 -16.11
CA ASN A 38 1.77 30.26 -16.38
C ASN A 38 1.92 29.20 -17.48
N THR A 39 0.98 29.13 -18.42
CA THR A 39 1.16 28.40 -19.69
C THR A 39 1.17 29.38 -20.86
N GLY A 40 2.34 29.96 -21.17
CA GLY A 40 2.58 30.51 -22.51
C GLY A 40 3.53 31.69 -22.59
N ALA A 41 4.77 31.41 -22.98
CA ALA A 41 5.50 32.26 -23.91
C ALA A 41 6.03 31.37 -25.06
N SER A 42 5.15 31.03 -25.99
CA SER A 42 5.52 30.74 -27.38
C SER A 42 4.29 30.90 -28.27
N SER A 43 4.32 31.93 -29.11
CA SER A 43 3.36 32.24 -30.15
C SER A 43 3.43 31.24 -31.31
N HIS A 44 2.31 30.60 -31.64
CA HIS A 44 1.72 30.64 -32.99
C HIS A 44 0.39 29.89 -32.99
N GLY A 45 -0.59 30.46 -33.69
CA GLY A 45 -1.98 30.08 -33.61
C GLY A 45 -2.33 28.81 -34.39
N ASP A 46 -3.40 28.15 -33.96
CA ASP A 46 -4.38 27.61 -34.89
C ASP A 46 -5.77 27.51 -34.23
N LYS A 47 -6.80 27.82 -35.01
CA LYS A 47 -8.21 27.83 -34.62
C LYS A 47 -8.75 26.40 -34.65
N GLN A 48 -9.25 25.83 -33.54
CA GLN A 48 -10.27 24.78 -33.61
C GLN A 48 -11.10 24.59 -32.32
N ARG A 49 -12.35 24.16 -32.54
CA ARG A 49 -13.59 24.19 -31.72
C ARG A 49 -13.57 23.40 -30.39
N PRO A 50 -14.52 23.69 -29.47
CA PRO A 50 -14.52 23.12 -28.12
C PRO A 50 -15.15 21.72 -28.11
N SER A 51 -14.51 20.76 -27.45
CA SER A 51 -15.13 19.50 -27.06
C SER A 51 -14.75 19.09 -25.63
N SER A 52 -15.71 18.46 -24.98
CA SER A 52 -15.91 18.22 -23.55
C SER A 52 -14.95 17.20 -22.92
N ASN A 53 -14.15 17.63 -21.92
CA ASN A 53 -13.86 16.94 -20.64
C ASN A 53 -12.61 17.55 -19.94
N PRO A 54 -12.77 18.32 -18.83
CA PRO A 54 -11.65 19.04 -18.19
C PRO A 54 -11.10 18.32 -16.94
N ALA A 55 -10.68 17.05 -17.03
CA ALA A 55 -10.23 16.29 -15.86
C ALA A 55 -8.80 15.71 -15.94
N ALA A 56 -7.99 16.07 -16.94
CA ALA A 56 -6.68 15.42 -17.12
C ALA A 56 -5.61 16.35 -17.70
N ALA A 57 -5.27 17.43 -16.98
CA ALA A 57 -3.99 18.11 -17.13
C ALA A 57 -3.76 19.10 -15.97
N VAL A 58 -3.30 18.64 -14.81
CA VAL A 58 -2.69 19.53 -13.82
C VAL A 58 -1.44 18.85 -13.27
N GLY A 59 -0.27 19.37 -13.65
CA GLY A 59 1.02 18.98 -13.07
C GLY A 59 1.11 19.48 -11.63
N ASN A 60 1.30 18.57 -10.68
CA ASN A 60 1.51 18.89 -9.27
C ASN A 60 2.95 19.37 -9.04
N GLN A 61 3.17 20.68 -9.13
CA GLN A 61 4.22 21.34 -8.35
C GLN A 61 3.58 22.05 -7.14
N PRO A 62 4.22 22.04 -5.96
CA PRO A 62 3.73 22.79 -4.79
C PRO A 62 3.66 24.28 -5.13
N VAL A 63 2.52 24.91 -4.85
CA VAL A 63 2.26 26.35 -5.07
C VAL A 63 3.34 27.24 -4.42
N ALA A 64 3.98 26.77 -3.35
CA ALA A 64 5.06 27.46 -2.63
C ALA A 64 6.38 27.63 -3.42
N SER A 65 6.55 26.96 -4.56
CA SER A 65 7.80 26.96 -5.35
C SER A 65 7.73 27.74 -6.66
N ARG A 66 6.65 28.49 -6.90
CA ARG A 66 6.47 29.24 -8.16
C ARG A 66 7.17 30.61 -8.10
N PRO A 67 7.84 31.06 -9.18
CA PRO A 67 8.39 32.41 -9.27
C PRO A 67 7.26 33.44 -9.09
N LYS A 68 7.59 34.50 -8.35
CA LYS A 68 6.72 35.58 -7.86
C LYS A 68 5.85 36.23 -8.95
N ASP A 69 4.68 35.68 -9.26
CA ASP A 69 3.64 36.41 -10.00
C ASP A 69 3.08 37.52 -9.08
N VAL A 70 3.19 38.78 -9.53
CA VAL A 70 2.73 39.97 -8.80
C VAL A 70 1.23 39.86 -8.53
N VAL A 71 0.47 39.30 -9.48
CA VAL A 71 -0.98 39.12 -9.36
C VAL A 71 -1.31 38.09 -8.29
N PHE A 72 -0.57 36.98 -8.22
CA PHE A 72 -0.78 35.95 -7.21
C PHE A 72 -0.43 36.42 -5.80
N LYS A 73 0.66 37.19 -5.66
CA LYS A 73 1.02 37.80 -4.37
C LYS A 73 -0.02 38.79 -3.89
N GLU A 74 -0.52 39.62 -4.78
CA GLU A 74 -1.55 40.60 -4.44
C GLU A 74 -2.86 39.91 -4.03
N PHE A 75 -3.24 38.84 -4.72
CA PHE A 75 -4.36 38.00 -4.28
C PHE A 75 -4.12 37.41 -2.88
N MET A 76 -2.93 36.86 -2.61
CA MET A 76 -2.59 36.34 -1.29
C MET A 76 -2.63 37.42 -0.21
N ARG A 77 -2.19 38.65 -0.52
CA ARG A 77 -2.32 39.81 0.38
C ARG A 77 -3.79 40.07 0.69
N LEU A 78 -4.65 40.11 -0.32
CA LEU A 78 -6.10 40.32 -0.17
C LEU A 78 -6.77 39.18 0.63
N GLN A 79 -6.35 37.92 0.45
CA GLN A 79 -6.91 36.79 1.20
C GLN A 79 -6.50 36.76 2.67
N ASN A 80 -5.36 37.38 3.02
CA ASN A 80 -4.98 37.55 4.43
C ASN A 80 -5.76 38.67 5.12
N GLY A 81 -6.34 39.61 4.38
CA GLY A 81 -7.24 40.65 4.90
C GLY A 81 -8.68 40.15 5.07
N PHE A 82 -9.42 40.71 6.02
CA PHE A 82 -10.81 40.31 6.27
C PHE A 82 -11.78 40.76 5.17
N GLU A 83 -11.60 41.98 4.64
CA GLU A 83 -12.53 42.63 3.70
C GLU A 83 -12.69 41.84 2.40
N TYR A 84 -11.57 41.31 1.87
CA TYR A 84 -11.50 40.64 0.58
C TYR A 84 -11.22 39.13 0.64
N ASN A 85 -11.35 38.52 1.83
CA ASN A 85 -11.23 37.06 1.97
C ASN A 85 -12.43 36.36 1.32
N VAL A 86 -12.17 35.68 0.22
CA VAL A 86 -13.21 35.01 -0.58
C VAL A 86 -13.81 33.84 0.19
N THR A 87 -13.01 33.11 0.98
CA THR A 87 -13.50 31.97 1.79
C THR A 87 -14.57 32.42 2.79
N ILE A 88 -14.38 33.56 3.47
CA ILE A 88 -15.36 34.12 4.41
C ILE A 88 -16.67 34.42 3.68
N ARG A 89 -16.60 35.08 2.52
CA ARG A 89 -17.79 35.44 1.73
C ARG A 89 -18.54 34.22 1.19
N LEU A 90 -17.82 33.17 0.81
CA LEU A 90 -18.42 31.91 0.39
C LEU A 90 -19.06 31.15 1.55
N ILE A 91 -18.48 31.18 2.76
CA ILE A 91 -19.11 30.60 3.96
C ILE A 91 -20.42 31.32 4.27
N SER A 92 -20.45 32.67 4.26
CA SER A 92 -21.70 33.43 4.45
C SER A 92 -22.71 33.24 3.31
N CYS A 93 -22.25 32.89 2.10
CA CYS A 93 -23.14 32.48 1.02
C CYS A 93 -23.75 31.10 1.30
N LEU A 94 -22.94 30.15 1.77
CA LEU A 94 -23.34 28.80 2.10
C LEU A 94 -24.38 28.76 3.23
N GLU A 95 -24.18 29.55 4.28
CA GLU A 95 -25.12 29.75 5.39
C GLU A 95 -26.50 30.25 4.90
N ARG A 96 -26.53 31.21 3.97
CA ARG A 96 -27.79 31.70 3.37
C ARG A 96 -28.45 30.70 2.42
N LEU A 97 -27.67 29.82 1.78
CA LEU A 97 -28.20 28.77 0.90
C LEU A 97 -28.77 27.60 1.70
N LEU A 98 -28.23 27.32 2.90
CA LEU A 98 -28.76 26.33 3.84
C LEU A 98 -30.17 26.68 4.33
N GLY A 99 -30.44 27.97 4.60
CA GLY A 99 -31.77 28.43 5.03
C GLY A 99 -32.87 28.41 3.97
N ARG A 100 -32.61 27.87 2.76
CA ARG A 100 -33.57 27.81 1.65
C ARG A 100 -34.09 26.39 1.44
N THR A 101 -35.28 26.27 0.86
CA THR A 101 -35.87 24.98 0.50
C THR A 101 -34.95 24.19 -0.45
N THR A 102 -34.90 22.87 -0.24
CA THR A 102 -34.07 21.93 -0.99
C THR A 102 -34.56 21.75 -2.43
N SER A 103 -34.26 22.73 -3.29
CA SER A 103 -34.50 22.66 -4.73
C SER A 103 -33.25 22.20 -5.47
N GLY A 104 -33.43 21.57 -6.65
CA GLY A 104 -32.29 21.16 -7.49
C GLY A 104 -31.38 22.33 -7.89
N GLN A 105 -31.93 23.53 -8.03
CA GLN A 105 -31.14 24.73 -8.29
C GLN A 105 -30.33 25.19 -7.07
N ASN A 106 -30.90 25.11 -5.86
CA ASN A 106 -30.18 25.43 -4.62
C ASN A 106 -29.01 24.47 -4.39
N ASN A 107 -29.23 23.16 -4.62
CA ASN A 107 -28.17 22.15 -4.51
C ASN A 107 -26.98 22.43 -5.44
N LEU A 108 -27.24 22.88 -6.68
CA LEU A 108 -26.17 23.24 -7.62
C LEU A 108 -25.35 24.46 -7.16
N LEU A 109 -26.00 25.43 -6.50
CA LEU A 109 -25.30 26.59 -5.92
C LEU A 109 -24.44 26.18 -4.73
N ILE A 110 -24.96 25.32 -3.85
CA ILE A 110 -24.22 24.75 -2.71
C ILE A 110 -22.98 23.99 -3.20
N LEU A 111 -23.14 23.10 -4.18
CA LEU A 111 -22.02 22.34 -4.76
C LEU A 111 -20.94 23.27 -5.34
N SER A 112 -21.35 24.27 -6.14
CA SER A 112 -20.41 25.24 -6.72
C SER A 112 -19.69 26.06 -5.64
N THR A 113 -20.37 26.38 -4.54
CA THR A 113 -19.79 27.09 -3.40
C THR A 113 -18.78 26.23 -2.65
N LEU A 114 -19.10 24.96 -2.39
CA LEU A 114 -18.21 23.99 -1.75
C LEU A 114 -16.96 23.72 -2.58
N ASP A 115 -17.10 23.57 -3.91
CA ASP A 115 -15.97 23.37 -4.83
C ASP A 115 -15.00 24.57 -4.80
N LEU A 116 -15.52 25.80 -4.76
CA LEU A 116 -14.71 27.01 -4.65
C LEU A 116 -14.02 27.11 -3.27
N ILE A 117 -14.72 26.77 -2.18
CA ILE A 117 -14.12 26.72 -0.84
C ILE A 117 -12.98 25.69 -0.84
N GLN A 118 -13.20 24.49 -1.37
CA GLN A 118 -12.17 23.46 -1.48
C GLN A 118 -10.93 23.99 -2.23
N GLY A 119 -11.12 24.60 -3.40
CA GLY A 119 -10.03 25.18 -4.19
C GLY A 119 -9.26 26.26 -3.42
N LEU A 120 -9.96 27.14 -2.72
CA LEU A 120 -9.35 28.23 -1.93
C LEU A 120 -8.59 27.72 -0.70
N LEU A 121 -9.08 26.68 -0.01
CA LEU A 121 -8.38 26.09 1.15
C LEU A 121 -7.10 25.35 0.75
N LEU A 122 -7.01 24.90 -0.50
CA LEU A 122 -5.79 24.35 -1.08
C LEU A 122 -4.83 25.44 -1.55
N LEU A 123 -5.37 26.55 -2.09
CA LEU A 123 -4.57 27.68 -2.59
C LEU A 123 -3.99 28.53 -1.46
N HIS A 124 -4.80 28.81 -0.43
CA HIS A 124 -4.48 29.67 0.71
C HIS A 124 -4.69 28.93 2.04
N PRO A 125 -3.68 28.19 2.55
CA PRO A 125 -3.78 27.39 3.78
C PRO A 125 -4.20 28.18 5.02
N SER A 126 -3.86 29.47 5.11
CA SER A 126 -4.27 30.33 6.23
C SER A 126 -5.79 30.45 6.38
N SER A 127 -6.56 30.36 5.28
CA SER A 127 -8.03 30.36 5.31
C SER A 127 -8.60 29.14 6.04
N ARG A 128 -7.85 28.04 6.22
CA ARG A 128 -8.32 26.90 7.01
C ARG A 128 -8.60 27.30 8.45
N LYS A 129 -7.85 28.25 9.02
CA LYS A 129 -8.03 28.73 10.41
C LYS A 129 -9.43 29.30 10.68
N LEU A 130 -10.18 29.67 9.65
CA LEU A 130 -11.57 30.11 9.80
C LEU A 130 -12.44 29.01 10.41
N PHE A 131 -12.20 27.75 10.06
CA PHE A 131 -12.96 26.61 10.56
C PHE A 131 -12.63 26.19 12.01
N ALA A 132 -11.69 26.88 12.67
CA ALA A 132 -11.51 26.74 14.11
C ALA A 132 -12.68 27.39 14.88
N ARG A 133 -13.41 28.31 14.25
CA ARG A 133 -14.61 28.94 14.81
C ARG A 133 -15.80 28.01 14.65
N GLU A 134 -16.54 27.81 15.74
CA GLU A 134 -17.68 26.91 15.79
C GLU A 134 -18.74 27.25 14.75
N ILE A 135 -19.04 28.55 14.56
CA ILE A 135 -20.03 29.05 13.60
C ILE A 135 -19.72 28.53 12.18
N HIS A 136 -18.46 28.57 11.75
CA HIS A 136 -18.09 28.15 10.39
C HIS A 136 -18.01 26.64 10.23
N MET A 137 -17.66 25.91 11.30
CA MET A 137 -17.67 24.44 11.29
C MET A 137 -19.10 23.89 11.27
N ASN A 138 -20.02 24.50 12.03
CA ASN A 138 -21.44 24.12 12.05
C ASN A 138 -22.08 24.21 10.65
N VAL A 139 -21.76 25.24 9.86
CA VAL A 139 -22.23 25.33 8.47
C VAL A 139 -21.87 24.08 7.64
N LEU A 140 -20.70 23.47 7.87
CA LEU A 140 -20.32 22.22 7.20
C LEU A 140 -21.01 21.00 7.82
N LEU A 141 -21.24 20.98 9.14
CA LEU A 141 -21.94 19.88 9.80
C LEU A 141 -23.43 19.85 9.42
N ASP A 142 -24.09 20.99 9.31
CA ASP A 142 -25.50 21.12 8.91
C ASP A 142 -25.73 20.62 7.48
N LEU A 143 -24.74 20.78 6.59
CA LEU A 143 -24.79 20.23 5.22
C LEU A 143 -24.69 18.69 5.17
N LEU A 144 -24.28 18.05 6.27
CA LEU A 144 -24.29 16.59 6.41
C LEU A 144 -25.64 16.05 6.88
N ASP A 145 -26.62 16.92 7.17
CA ASP A 145 -27.96 16.49 7.54
C ASP A 145 -28.62 15.68 6.40
N THR A 146 -29.56 14.83 6.77
CA THR A 146 -30.17 13.83 5.89
C THR A 146 -31.18 14.38 4.92
N ASP A 147 -31.66 15.60 5.17
CA ASP A 147 -32.51 16.34 4.23
C ASP A 147 -31.71 16.82 3.00
N ASN A 148 -30.38 16.87 3.09
CA ASN A 148 -29.51 17.26 2.00
C ASN A 148 -29.22 16.11 1.03
N SER A 149 -29.04 16.46 -0.24
CA SER A 149 -28.77 15.47 -1.30
C SER A 149 -27.40 14.79 -1.12
N GLY A 150 -27.30 13.52 -1.53
CA GLY A 150 -26.04 12.76 -1.45
C GLY A 150 -24.81 13.43 -2.09
N PRO A 151 -24.91 14.12 -3.25
CA PRO A 151 -23.80 14.89 -3.80
C PRO A 151 -23.32 16.03 -2.89
N VAL A 152 -24.25 16.75 -2.24
CA VAL A 152 -23.92 17.81 -1.29
C VAL A 152 -23.19 17.23 -0.08
N GLN A 153 -23.67 16.12 0.48
CA GLN A 153 -23.00 15.42 1.57
C GLN A 153 -21.59 14.96 1.17
N CYS A 154 -21.40 14.43 -0.05
CA CYS A 154 -20.09 14.03 -0.55
C CYS A 154 -19.11 15.22 -0.70
N ALA A 155 -19.56 16.32 -1.30
CA ALA A 155 -18.77 17.54 -1.45
C ALA A 155 -18.41 18.18 -0.10
N THR A 156 -19.34 18.11 0.86
CA THR A 156 -19.15 18.60 2.23
C THR A 156 -18.10 17.78 2.96
N LEU A 157 -18.13 16.44 2.87
CA LEU A 157 -17.10 15.57 3.46
C LEU A 157 -15.70 15.86 2.87
N LEU A 158 -15.60 16.11 1.57
CA LEU A 158 -14.34 16.52 0.93
C LEU A 158 -13.86 17.91 1.40
N THR A 159 -14.79 18.84 1.57
CA THR A 159 -14.51 20.18 2.09
C THR A 159 -14.03 20.12 3.54
N LEU A 160 -14.64 19.26 4.36
CA LEU A 160 -14.19 18.97 5.73
C LEU A 160 -12.76 18.42 5.74
N VAL A 161 -12.41 17.47 4.87
CA VAL A 161 -11.01 17.00 4.76
C VAL A 161 -10.07 18.18 4.48
N CYS A 162 -10.41 19.07 3.54
CA CYS A 162 -9.56 20.22 3.20
C CYS A 162 -9.46 21.25 4.33
N ALA A 163 -10.53 21.43 5.12
CA ALA A 163 -10.56 22.31 6.27
C ALA A 163 -9.72 21.75 7.44
N LEU A 164 -9.76 20.44 7.68
CA LEU A 164 -9.07 19.78 8.79
C LEU A 164 -7.60 19.45 8.50
N LEU A 165 -7.19 19.43 7.22
CA LEU A 165 -5.85 19.04 6.80
C LEU A 165 -4.75 19.93 7.41
N ASP A 166 -3.79 19.28 8.08
CA ASP A 166 -2.63 19.92 8.76
C ASP A 166 -3.05 21.02 9.77
N ASN A 167 -4.26 20.97 10.34
CA ASN A 167 -4.73 21.96 11.30
C ASN A 167 -5.51 21.32 12.47
N PRO A 168 -4.81 20.86 13.53
CA PRO A 168 -5.42 20.16 14.66
C PRO A 168 -6.48 20.98 15.39
N ALA A 169 -6.36 22.32 15.43
CA ALA A 169 -7.36 23.21 16.03
C ALA A 169 -8.75 22.99 15.44
N ASN A 170 -8.84 22.88 14.11
CA ASN A 170 -10.10 22.64 13.42
C ASN A 170 -10.66 21.25 13.74
N THR A 171 -9.78 20.25 13.86
CA THR A 171 -10.17 18.88 14.25
C THR A 171 -10.74 18.87 15.67
N ARG A 172 -10.19 19.67 16.59
CA ARG A 172 -10.78 19.84 17.94
C ARG A 172 -12.16 20.50 17.88
N THR A 173 -12.32 21.57 17.11
CA THR A 173 -13.63 22.22 16.93
C THR A 173 -14.65 21.24 16.35
N PHE A 174 -14.27 20.46 15.34
CA PHE A 174 -15.11 19.41 14.76
C PHE A 174 -15.53 18.34 15.79
N GLU A 175 -14.61 17.91 16.66
CA GLU A 175 -14.91 16.95 17.73
C GLU A 175 -15.83 17.53 18.82
N VAL A 176 -15.62 18.79 19.20
CA VAL A 176 -16.44 19.49 20.21
C VAL A 176 -17.87 19.69 19.74
N LEU A 177 -18.08 19.89 18.44
CA LEU A 177 -19.40 20.05 17.83
C LEU A 177 -20.05 18.71 17.43
N ASP A 178 -19.68 17.61 18.09
CA ASP A 178 -20.21 16.27 17.84
C ASP A 178 -20.09 15.79 16.38
N GLY A 179 -19.11 16.32 15.63
CA GLY A 179 -18.94 15.98 14.21
C GLY A 179 -18.72 14.49 13.95
N LEU A 180 -18.07 13.78 14.88
CA LEU A 180 -17.93 12.32 14.82
C LEU A 180 -19.27 11.61 14.94
N ALA A 181 -20.16 12.09 15.82
CA ALA A 181 -21.51 11.54 15.97
C ALA A 181 -22.33 11.76 14.69
N THR A 182 -22.27 12.97 14.12
CA THR A 182 -22.95 13.31 12.86
C THR A 182 -22.52 12.40 11.72
N VAL A 183 -21.21 12.26 11.49
CA VAL A 183 -20.65 11.44 10.40
C VAL A 183 -20.96 9.95 10.61
N THR A 184 -20.83 9.42 11.83
CA THR A 184 -21.09 8.00 12.10
C THR A 184 -22.58 7.66 12.10
N SER A 185 -23.44 8.59 12.53
CA SER A 185 -24.90 8.46 12.41
C SER A 185 -25.31 8.38 10.94
N LEU A 186 -24.81 9.29 10.10
CA LEU A 186 -25.03 9.27 8.65
C LEU A 186 -24.54 7.95 8.03
N PHE A 187 -23.42 7.40 8.50
CA PHE A 187 -22.92 6.11 8.00
C PHE A 187 -23.79 4.91 8.36
N LYS A 188 -24.30 4.86 9.61
CA LYS A 188 -25.11 3.74 10.14
C LYS A 188 -26.50 3.67 9.53
N ARG A 189 -27.05 4.79 9.10
CA ARG A 189 -28.37 4.87 8.49
C ARG A 189 -28.50 4.00 7.23
N ARG A 190 -29.68 3.39 7.05
CA ARG A 190 -29.92 2.44 5.95
C ARG A 190 -30.18 3.13 4.61
N ASP A 191 -30.79 4.31 4.66
CA ASP A 191 -31.17 5.17 3.54
C ASP A 191 -29.99 5.97 2.94
N THR A 192 -28.88 6.11 3.67
CA THR A 192 -27.69 6.81 3.16
C THR A 192 -27.15 6.16 1.89
N PRO A 193 -26.99 6.91 0.77
CA PRO A 193 -26.47 6.37 -0.48
C PRO A 193 -25.09 5.74 -0.35
N ARG A 194 -24.81 4.73 -1.17
CA ARG A 194 -23.52 4.01 -1.17
C ARG A 194 -22.32 4.95 -1.39
N GLU A 195 -22.47 5.94 -2.26
CA GLU A 195 -21.40 6.90 -2.57
C GLU A 195 -21.03 7.75 -1.35
N VAL A 196 -22.03 8.20 -0.60
CA VAL A 196 -21.85 8.93 0.67
C VAL A 196 -21.18 8.04 1.70
N LYS A 197 -21.60 6.78 1.86
CA LYS A 197 -20.95 5.83 2.79
C LYS A 197 -19.47 5.60 2.46
N LEU A 198 -19.11 5.58 1.19
CA LEU A 198 -17.71 5.49 0.76
C LEU A 198 -16.92 6.75 1.13
N LYS A 199 -17.50 7.95 0.90
CA LYS A 199 -16.88 9.22 1.31
C LYS A 199 -16.75 9.36 2.82
N ILE A 200 -17.70 8.86 3.59
CA ILE A 200 -17.59 8.80 5.06
C ILE A 200 -16.43 7.89 5.46
N LEU A 201 -16.30 6.71 4.86
CA LEU A 201 -15.15 5.83 5.15
C LEU A 201 -13.82 6.51 4.81
N GLU A 202 -13.71 7.16 3.64
CA GLU A 202 -12.51 7.95 3.28
C GLU A 202 -12.20 9.03 4.32
N PHE A 203 -13.23 9.75 4.79
CA PHE A 203 -13.09 10.76 5.83
C PHE A 203 -12.65 10.16 7.17
N LEU A 204 -13.22 9.02 7.59
CA LEU A 204 -12.84 8.34 8.84
C LEU A 204 -11.39 7.82 8.78
N TYR A 205 -10.95 7.33 7.62
CA TYR A 205 -9.54 6.99 7.40
C TYR A 205 -8.64 8.21 7.56
N PHE A 206 -9.01 9.34 6.95
CA PHE A 206 -8.29 10.62 7.11
C PHE A 206 -8.25 11.07 8.57
N TYR A 207 -9.38 11.01 9.28
CA TYR A 207 -9.47 11.38 10.70
C TYR A 207 -8.54 10.54 11.58
N LEU A 208 -8.41 9.24 11.29
CA LEU A 208 -7.54 8.32 12.03
C LEU A 208 -6.05 8.45 11.66
N MET A 209 -5.69 9.22 10.62
CA MET A 209 -4.27 9.46 10.28
C MET A 209 -3.56 10.21 11.42
N PRO A 210 -2.27 9.92 11.70
CA PRO A 210 -1.51 10.65 12.72
C PRO A 210 -1.47 12.16 12.42
N GLU A 211 -1.66 12.98 13.45
CA GLU A 211 -1.59 14.46 13.33
C GLU A 211 -0.15 14.99 13.38
N THR A 212 0.77 14.21 13.94
CA THR A 212 2.20 14.53 14.02
C THR A 212 3.04 13.45 13.34
N ALA A 213 4.23 13.86 12.88
CA ALA A 213 5.23 12.92 12.40
C ALA A 213 5.68 12.00 13.55
N PRO A 214 5.81 10.68 13.34
CA PRO A 214 6.36 9.79 14.36
C PRO A 214 7.83 10.15 14.61
N GLY A 215 8.11 10.93 15.67
CA GLY A 215 9.49 11.30 16.04
C GLY A 215 9.70 12.48 16.99
N SER A 216 8.70 13.32 17.30
CA SER A 216 8.86 14.39 18.30
C SER A 216 8.56 13.87 19.71
N THR A 217 9.47 13.07 20.27
CA THR A 217 9.49 12.81 21.72
C THR A 217 10.04 14.04 22.46
N ASP A 218 9.26 14.51 23.44
CA ASP A 218 9.55 15.63 24.34
C ASP A 218 11.00 15.66 24.84
N LYS A 219 11.78 16.64 24.38
CA LYS A 219 13.02 17.06 25.04
C LYS A 219 12.70 18.17 26.05
N SER A 220 12.16 17.80 27.20
CA SER A 220 12.16 18.69 28.37
C SER A 220 12.12 17.88 29.67
N SER A 221 13.27 17.39 30.09
CA SER A 221 13.59 17.18 31.51
C SER A 221 15.09 16.90 31.65
N THR A 222 15.89 17.96 31.67
CA THR A 222 17.26 17.90 32.20
C THR A 222 17.19 18.42 33.64
N PRO A 223 17.51 17.63 34.67
CA PRO A 223 17.50 18.11 36.05
C PRO A 223 18.82 18.85 36.33
N SER A 224 18.76 20.18 36.38
CA SER A 224 19.84 21.00 36.95
C SER A 224 19.72 21.02 38.47
N LYS A 225 20.85 20.72 39.11
CA LYS A 225 21.11 20.75 40.56
C LYS A 225 20.69 22.09 41.19
N HIS A 226 19.92 22.04 42.28
CA HIS A 226 19.89 23.14 43.25
C HIS A 226 20.07 22.63 44.68
N LYS A 227 20.88 23.40 45.40
CA LYS A 227 21.37 23.25 46.76
C LYS A 227 20.25 23.33 47.80
N VAL A 228 20.50 22.60 48.89
CA VAL A 228 19.82 22.64 50.19
C VAL A 228 19.92 24.03 50.82
N GLY A 229 18.81 24.49 51.42
CA GLY A 229 18.74 25.75 52.17
C GLY A 229 17.39 25.96 52.86
N GLU A 230 17.26 25.35 54.04
CA GLU A 230 16.62 25.86 55.27
C GLU A 230 15.10 26.16 55.38
N LYS A 231 14.65 26.03 56.63
CA LYS A 231 13.30 25.81 57.17
C LYS A 231 12.52 27.12 57.35
N THR A 232 11.18 27.05 57.24
CA THR A 232 10.26 27.63 58.24
C THR A 232 8.87 26.99 58.14
N ALA A 233 8.28 26.72 59.30
CA ALA A 233 6.97 26.10 59.50
C ALA A 233 5.83 27.12 59.37
N GLY A 234 4.64 26.67 58.95
CA GLY A 234 3.43 27.48 58.95
C GLY A 234 2.22 26.70 58.41
N ASP A 235 1.39 26.24 59.33
CA ASP A 235 0.12 25.53 59.15
C ASP A 235 -0.94 26.40 58.45
N ARG A 236 -1.71 25.82 57.50
CA ARG A 236 -3.11 26.19 57.17
C ARG A 236 -3.72 25.31 56.06
N GLN A 237 -4.86 24.70 56.40
CA GLN A 237 -5.78 23.95 55.55
C GLN A 237 -6.28 24.75 54.32
N PRO A 238 -6.66 24.09 53.20
CA PRO A 238 -7.11 24.78 51.99
C PRO A 238 -8.64 24.99 51.99
N SER A 239 -9.07 26.25 51.88
CA SER A 239 -10.43 26.61 51.47
C SER A 239 -10.52 26.78 49.95
N ARG A 240 -11.56 26.17 49.38
CA ARG A 240 -11.98 26.16 47.97
C ARG A 240 -12.00 27.55 47.33
N THR A 241 -11.37 27.70 46.15
CA THR A 241 -11.98 28.07 44.84
C THR A 241 -10.92 28.66 43.88
N SER A 242 -10.46 27.86 42.92
CA SER A 242 -9.99 28.40 41.64
C SER A 242 -10.06 27.28 40.61
N ARG A 243 -11.07 27.32 39.72
CA ARG A 243 -11.13 26.50 38.52
C ARG A 243 -9.96 26.92 37.65
N ARG A 244 -8.89 26.11 37.63
CA ARG A 244 -7.80 26.25 36.67
C ARG A 244 -8.32 25.87 35.29
N LYS A 245 -8.10 26.77 34.33
CA LYS A 245 -8.20 26.53 32.90
C LYS A 245 -7.13 25.47 32.58
N ASP A 246 -7.53 24.23 32.35
CA ASP A 246 -6.61 23.20 31.90
C ASP A 246 -6.13 23.55 30.48
N ASP A 247 -4.81 23.61 30.27
CA ASP A 247 -4.19 23.74 28.96
C ASP A 247 -4.52 22.49 28.13
N ILE A 248 -5.54 22.58 27.27
CA ILE A 248 -5.94 21.49 26.37
C ILE A 248 -4.83 21.28 25.34
N ARG A 249 -4.17 20.12 25.40
CA ARG A 249 -3.23 19.66 24.37
C ARG A 249 -3.94 19.63 23.00
N LEU A 250 -3.45 20.44 22.06
CA LEU A 250 -4.11 20.66 20.76
C LEU A 250 -4.06 19.44 19.82
N GLU A 251 -3.03 18.60 19.97
CA GLU A 251 -2.76 17.43 19.13
C GLU A 251 -3.10 16.13 19.86
N LYS A 252 -3.79 15.20 19.19
CA LYS A 252 -4.13 13.88 19.74
C LYS A 252 -3.47 12.76 18.93
N THR A 253 -3.04 11.72 19.65
CA THR A 253 -2.48 10.49 19.08
C THR A 253 -3.56 9.71 18.30
N THR A 254 -3.11 8.84 17.39
CA THR A 254 -4.04 7.93 16.68
C THR A 254 -4.84 7.04 17.63
N GLU A 255 -4.27 6.66 18.77
CA GLU A 255 -4.93 5.84 19.79
C GLU A 255 -6.05 6.61 20.51
N GLU A 256 -5.81 7.89 20.85
CA GLU A 256 -6.84 8.75 21.44
C GLU A 256 -8.00 9.01 20.46
N LYS A 257 -7.68 9.21 19.17
CA LYS A 257 -8.69 9.34 18.11
C LYS A 257 -9.47 8.06 17.86
N GLN A 258 -8.79 6.92 17.93
CA GLN A 258 -9.42 5.61 17.86
C GLN A 258 -10.40 5.41 19.02
N ARG A 259 -10.06 5.84 20.25
CA ARG A 259 -10.95 5.76 21.41
C ARG A 259 -12.20 6.60 21.21
N MET A 260 -12.06 7.86 20.78
CA MET A 260 -13.20 8.75 20.55
C MET A 260 -14.12 8.25 19.43
N LEU A 261 -13.55 7.77 18.31
CA LEU A 261 -14.37 7.15 17.26
C LEU A 261 -15.01 5.83 17.73
N GLY A 262 -14.35 5.13 18.65
CA GLY A 262 -14.83 3.88 19.26
C GLY A 262 -16.11 4.05 20.08
N GLU A 263 -16.36 5.24 20.63
CA GLU A 263 -17.63 5.58 21.32
C GLU A 263 -18.81 5.54 20.35
N PHE A 264 -18.58 5.88 19.08
CA PHE A 264 -19.62 5.95 18.07
C PHE A 264 -19.63 4.75 17.11
N MET A 265 -18.58 3.94 17.02
CA MET A 265 -18.50 2.82 16.09
C MET A 265 -17.75 1.62 16.68
N SER A 266 -18.28 0.41 16.51
CA SER A 266 -17.72 -0.80 17.13
C SER A 266 -16.55 -1.44 16.38
N ASN A 267 -16.31 -1.10 15.10
CA ASN A 267 -15.29 -1.75 14.26
C ASN A 267 -14.13 -0.81 13.87
N VAL A 268 -13.74 0.11 14.76
CA VAL A 268 -12.65 1.07 14.49
C VAL A 268 -11.30 0.38 14.38
N GLU A 269 -11.07 -0.68 15.16
CA GLU A 269 -9.86 -1.49 15.09
C GLU A 269 -9.63 -2.09 13.69
N GLY A 270 -10.71 -2.52 13.02
CA GLY A 270 -10.65 -2.99 11.63
C GLY A 270 -10.21 -1.91 10.66
N LEU A 271 -10.69 -0.67 10.82
CA LEU A 271 -10.24 0.46 10.00
C LEU A 271 -8.77 0.82 10.26
N VAL A 272 -8.33 0.81 11.52
CA VAL A 272 -6.92 1.07 11.86
C VAL A 272 -6.01 -0.05 11.34
N ALA A 273 -6.47 -1.30 11.40
CA ALA A 273 -5.80 -2.45 10.81
C ALA A 273 -5.72 -2.32 9.28
N ASP A 274 -6.82 -1.97 8.60
CA ASP A 274 -6.86 -1.74 7.15
C ASP A 274 -5.96 -0.57 6.73
N LEU A 275 -5.86 0.50 7.53
CA LEU A 275 -4.92 1.61 7.28
C LEU A 275 -3.45 1.16 7.37
N ARG A 276 -3.16 0.23 8.29
CA ARG A 276 -1.83 -0.40 8.42
C ARG A 276 -1.57 -1.46 7.34
N GLU A 277 -2.61 -2.18 6.89
CA GLU A 277 -2.55 -3.28 5.92
C GLU A 277 -2.64 -2.84 4.45
N SER A 278 -3.20 -1.65 4.16
CA SER A 278 -3.35 -1.10 2.80
C SER A 278 -2.05 -0.56 2.20
N GLN A 279 -0.92 -0.65 2.91
CA GLN A 279 0.40 -0.69 2.29
C GLN A 279 0.48 -1.99 1.46
N PRO A 280 0.54 -1.94 0.11
CA PRO A 280 0.63 -3.15 -0.69
C PRO A 280 1.95 -3.84 -0.34
N PHE A 281 1.87 -4.92 0.43
CA PHE A 281 3.01 -5.72 0.90
C PHE A 281 4.13 -4.85 1.47
N GLY A 282 4.01 -4.43 2.73
CA GLY A 282 5.10 -3.80 3.49
C GLY A 282 6.32 -4.72 3.58
N MET A 283 7.10 -4.76 2.50
CA MET A 283 8.36 -5.46 2.39
C MET A 283 9.47 -4.49 2.73
N SER A 284 10.17 -4.74 3.83
CA SER A 284 11.50 -4.20 4.00
C SER A 284 12.43 -4.89 3.00
N PHE A 285 13.28 -4.12 2.33
CA PHE A 285 14.37 -4.66 1.52
C PHE A 285 15.64 -4.77 2.39
N PRO A 286 16.60 -5.64 2.04
CA PRO A 286 17.88 -5.71 2.73
C PRO A 286 18.54 -4.33 2.80
N LYS A 287 19.31 -4.09 3.86
CA LYS A 287 20.06 -2.85 4.02
C LYS A 287 20.98 -2.65 2.81
N ASP A 288 20.99 -1.42 2.30
CA ASP A 288 21.81 -1.05 1.17
C ASP A 288 23.26 -0.83 1.61
N ASP A 289 24.21 -1.23 0.76
CA ASP A 289 25.64 -1.10 0.97
C ASP A 289 26.30 -0.64 -0.34
N GLN A 290 26.67 0.64 -0.41
CA GLN A 290 27.22 1.27 -1.60
C GLN A 290 28.56 0.67 -2.06
N LYS A 291 29.27 -0.05 -1.18
CA LYS A 291 30.56 -0.69 -1.51
C LYS A 291 30.39 -1.93 -2.38
N LYS A 292 29.21 -2.56 -2.34
CA LYS A 292 28.92 -3.76 -3.12
C LYS A 292 28.54 -3.40 -4.56
N PRO A 293 28.76 -4.32 -5.53
CA PRO A 293 28.23 -4.15 -6.87
C PRO A 293 26.70 -4.02 -6.85
N VAL A 294 26.19 -3.32 -7.85
CA VAL A 294 24.75 -3.10 -8.02
C VAL A 294 24.06 -4.44 -8.28
N HIS A 295 23.01 -4.77 -7.54
CA HIS A 295 22.28 -6.03 -7.67
C HIS A 295 20.80 -5.88 -7.31
N LEU A 296 20.00 -6.85 -7.77
CA LEU A 296 18.59 -6.99 -7.40
C LEU A 296 18.44 -7.74 -6.07
N THR A 297 17.41 -7.40 -5.32
CA THR A 297 17.22 -7.90 -3.94
C THR A 297 16.12 -8.94 -3.78
N ALA A 298 15.28 -9.12 -4.79
CA ALA A 298 14.14 -10.02 -4.74
C ALA A 298 13.73 -10.53 -6.14
N ALA A 299 13.00 -11.64 -6.17
CA ALA A 299 12.37 -12.19 -7.36
C ALA A 299 11.02 -12.84 -7.05
N LEU A 300 10.21 -13.10 -8.08
CA LEU A 300 8.94 -13.83 -7.96
C LEU A 300 9.10 -15.28 -8.37
N GLY A 301 8.42 -16.16 -7.64
CA GLY A 301 8.29 -17.57 -7.99
C GLY A 301 6.89 -18.11 -7.69
N TYR A 302 6.62 -19.33 -8.16
CA TYR A 302 5.36 -20.04 -7.97
C TYR A 302 5.60 -21.37 -7.28
N LYS A 303 4.87 -21.65 -6.20
CA LYS A 303 5.03 -22.91 -5.46
C LYS A 303 4.60 -24.09 -6.34
N ALA A 304 5.53 -24.92 -6.80
CA ALA A 304 5.22 -26.09 -7.62
C ALA A 304 4.79 -27.27 -6.73
N GLY A 305 5.69 -27.70 -5.84
CA GLY A 305 5.47 -28.83 -4.97
C GLY A 305 6.64 -29.08 -4.03
N MET A 306 6.65 -30.26 -3.42
CA MET A 306 7.72 -30.68 -2.52
C MET A 306 8.22 -32.05 -2.93
N THR A 307 9.49 -32.30 -2.67
CA THR A 307 10.12 -33.62 -2.81
C THR A 307 11.14 -33.82 -1.69
N THR A 308 11.90 -34.91 -1.73
CA THR A 308 12.98 -35.19 -0.79
C THR A 308 14.31 -35.28 -1.52
N ILE A 309 15.38 -34.93 -0.81
CA ILE A 309 16.75 -35.06 -1.30
C ILE A 309 17.58 -35.85 -0.31
N VAL A 310 18.65 -36.48 -0.80
CA VAL A 310 19.75 -37.01 0.01
C VAL A 310 20.96 -36.12 -0.21
N ARG A 311 21.64 -35.80 0.89
CA ARG A 311 22.91 -35.08 0.87
C ARG A 311 23.80 -35.52 2.00
N ASP A 312 25.11 -35.28 1.86
CA ASP A 312 26.02 -35.38 2.98
C ASP A 312 25.94 -34.14 3.87
N LEU A 313 25.86 -34.37 5.18
CA LEU A 313 25.90 -33.30 6.16
C LEU A 313 27.35 -32.99 6.55
N ASP A 314 27.93 -31.96 5.94
CA ASP A 314 29.23 -31.44 6.36
C ASP A 314 29.09 -30.33 7.41
N ARG A 315 28.84 -30.75 8.66
CA ARG A 315 28.83 -29.83 9.80
C ARG A 315 29.59 -30.36 11.01
N PRO A 316 30.86 -29.97 11.21
CA PRO A 316 31.64 -30.39 12.38
C PRO A 316 30.91 -30.07 13.69
N GLY A 317 30.78 -31.09 14.56
CA GLY A 317 30.05 -31.04 15.83
C GLY A 317 28.58 -31.48 15.77
N ALA A 318 28.02 -31.72 14.57
CA ALA A 318 26.69 -32.32 14.45
C ALA A 318 26.77 -33.85 14.59
N LYS A 319 25.76 -34.47 15.24
CA LYS A 319 25.66 -35.95 15.36
C LYS A 319 25.71 -36.68 14.02
N MET A 320 25.17 -36.05 12.97
CA MET A 320 25.10 -36.60 11.61
C MET A 320 26.24 -36.07 10.70
N HIS A 321 27.31 -35.51 11.25
CA HIS A 321 28.45 -35.03 10.44
C HIS A 321 29.05 -36.17 9.60
N LYS A 322 29.30 -35.91 8.32
CA LYS A 322 29.77 -36.89 7.32
C LYS A 322 28.85 -38.12 7.19
N ARG A 323 27.56 -37.94 7.45
CA ARG A 323 26.53 -38.94 7.19
C ARG A 323 25.54 -38.39 6.18
N GLU A 324 24.97 -39.31 5.43
CA GLU A 324 23.86 -39.02 4.54
C GLU A 324 22.61 -38.69 5.36
N ILE A 325 21.95 -37.61 4.97
CA ILE A 325 20.68 -37.19 5.55
C ILE A 325 19.65 -37.00 4.45
N VAL A 326 18.42 -37.37 4.77
CA VAL A 326 17.25 -37.10 3.92
C VAL A 326 16.58 -35.83 4.42
N GLU A 327 16.37 -34.87 3.53
CA GLU A 327 15.68 -33.62 3.86
C GLU A 327 14.53 -33.34 2.89
N ALA A 328 13.43 -32.84 3.43
CA ALA A 328 12.32 -32.35 2.62
C ALA A 328 12.70 -31.00 1.98
N VAL A 329 12.31 -30.83 0.72
CA VAL A 329 12.56 -29.61 -0.06
C VAL A 329 11.27 -29.13 -0.74
N THR A 330 11.20 -27.82 -0.99
CA THR A 330 10.15 -27.22 -1.82
C THR A 330 10.75 -26.76 -3.13
N VAL A 331 10.08 -27.09 -4.24
CA VAL A 331 10.41 -26.63 -5.58
C VAL A 331 9.53 -25.43 -5.93
N ILE A 332 10.17 -24.34 -6.34
CA ILE A 332 9.55 -23.09 -6.71
C ILE A 332 9.89 -22.82 -8.18
N ASP A 333 8.89 -22.81 -9.04
CA ASP A 333 9.01 -22.50 -10.46
C ASP A 333 9.18 -20.98 -10.63
N THR A 334 10.29 -20.56 -11.23
CA THR A 334 10.72 -19.16 -11.34
C THR A 334 10.90 -18.80 -12.82
N PRO A 335 9.80 -18.56 -13.56
CA PRO A 335 9.90 -18.05 -14.92
C PRO A 335 10.60 -16.67 -14.92
N PRO A 336 11.39 -16.35 -15.95
CA PRO A 336 12.14 -15.10 -16.00
C PRO A 336 11.21 -13.89 -15.87
N MET A 337 11.61 -12.91 -15.07
CA MET A 337 10.85 -11.66 -14.91
C MET A 337 11.28 -10.66 -15.98
N ILE A 338 10.38 -9.80 -16.45
CA ILE A 338 10.75 -8.72 -17.37
C ILE A 338 10.77 -7.40 -16.60
N ALA A 339 11.88 -6.66 -16.67
CA ALA A 339 11.91 -5.30 -16.14
C ALA A 339 11.21 -4.34 -17.10
N VAL A 340 10.33 -3.51 -16.57
CA VAL A 340 9.44 -2.64 -17.35
C VAL A 340 9.46 -1.18 -16.91
N GLY A 341 10.24 -0.86 -15.88
CA GLY A 341 10.37 0.52 -15.43
C GLY A 341 11.27 0.67 -14.20
N VAL A 342 11.45 1.91 -13.77
CA VAL A 342 12.17 2.28 -12.56
C VAL A 342 11.40 3.34 -11.79
N VAL A 343 11.41 3.25 -10.47
CA VAL A 343 10.82 4.21 -9.54
C VAL A 343 11.93 4.80 -8.68
N GLY A 344 12.01 6.12 -8.65
CA GLY A 344 12.86 6.85 -7.73
C GLY A 344 12.10 7.29 -6.48
N TYR A 345 12.71 7.10 -5.31
CA TYR A 345 12.17 7.51 -4.02
C TYR A 345 13.06 8.57 -3.37
N ILE A 346 12.42 9.64 -2.89
CA ILE A 346 13.04 10.67 -2.06
C ILE A 346 12.79 10.34 -0.59
N GLU A 347 13.81 10.47 0.24
CA GLU A 347 13.66 10.50 1.68
C GLU A 347 13.13 11.86 2.14
N THR A 348 11.97 11.85 2.77
CA THR A 348 11.36 13.03 3.38
C THR A 348 11.28 12.81 4.89
N PRO A 349 11.09 13.86 5.71
CA PRO A 349 10.88 13.69 7.15
C PRO A 349 9.66 12.82 7.51
N ARG A 350 8.73 12.60 6.56
CA ARG A 350 7.55 11.73 6.71
C ARG A 350 7.79 10.29 6.22
N GLY A 351 9.01 9.97 5.77
CA GLY A 351 9.38 8.69 5.17
C GLY A 351 9.68 8.80 3.67
N LEU A 352 9.80 7.65 3.00
CA LEU A 352 10.06 7.58 1.57
C LEU A 352 8.83 8.01 0.76
N ARG A 353 9.03 8.90 -0.20
CA ARG A 353 8.00 9.34 -1.15
C ARG A 353 8.46 9.07 -2.57
N SER A 354 7.60 8.45 -3.40
CA SER A 354 7.90 8.28 -4.82
C SER A 354 7.97 9.64 -5.52
N LEU A 355 9.08 9.87 -6.23
CA LEU A 355 9.31 11.09 -6.98
C LEU A 355 8.80 10.96 -8.42
N THR A 356 9.26 9.92 -9.11
CA THR A 356 8.96 9.71 -10.54
C THR A 356 9.05 8.22 -10.85
N THR A 357 8.20 7.77 -11.77
CA THR A 357 8.21 6.42 -12.31
C THR A 357 8.42 6.51 -13.81
N VAL A 358 9.51 5.93 -14.29
CA VAL A 358 9.84 5.82 -15.70
C VAL A 358 9.49 4.41 -16.14
N TRP A 359 8.74 4.28 -17.24
CA TRP A 359 8.39 3.00 -17.86
C TRP A 359 9.17 2.79 -19.15
N ALA A 360 9.37 1.52 -19.50
CA ALA A 360 9.88 1.07 -20.79
C ALA A 360 8.89 1.39 -21.93
N GLU A 361 9.37 1.29 -23.17
CA GLU A 361 8.60 1.67 -24.36
C GLU A 361 7.51 0.63 -24.66
N HIS A 362 7.90 -0.65 -24.68
CA HIS A 362 7.05 -1.75 -25.07
C HIS A 362 6.67 -2.60 -23.85
N LEU A 363 5.39 -2.53 -23.48
CA LEU A 363 4.83 -3.32 -22.40
C LEU A 363 4.03 -4.50 -22.95
N SER A 364 4.35 -5.70 -22.46
CA SER A 364 3.63 -6.92 -22.81
C SER A 364 2.14 -6.86 -22.43
N ASP A 365 1.28 -7.52 -23.21
CA ASP A 365 -0.14 -7.64 -22.87
C ASP A 365 -0.39 -8.32 -21.52
N ALA A 366 0.54 -9.16 -21.05
CA ALA A 366 0.46 -9.82 -19.76
C ALA A 366 0.51 -8.82 -18.59
N VAL A 367 1.38 -7.80 -18.68
CA VAL A 367 1.45 -6.71 -17.67
C VAL A 367 0.34 -5.68 -17.88
N ARG A 368 -0.05 -5.39 -19.13
CA ARG A 368 -1.18 -4.48 -19.40
C ARG A 368 -2.48 -4.98 -18.80
N ARG A 369 -2.69 -6.30 -18.72
CA ARG A 369 -3.80 -6.93 -17.98
C ARG A 369 -3.82 -6.56 -16.50
N ARG A 370 -2.70 -6.13 -15.89
CA ARG A 370 -2.64 -5.67 -14.49
C ARG A 370 -3.59 -4.52 -14.23
N PHE A 371 -3.66 -3.59 -15.18
CA PHE A 371 -4.43 -2.34 -15.13
C PHE A 371 -5.92 -2.50 -15.47
N TYR A 372 -6.36 -3.71 -15.78
CA TYR A 372 -7.76 -4.00 -16.08
C TYR A 372 -8.31 -5.07 -15.13
N LYS A 373 -9.58 -4.89 -14.71
CA LYS A 373 -10.36 -5.98 -14.10
C LYS A 373 -10.87 -6.94 -15.18
N ASN A 374 -11.43 -6.41 -16.27
CA ASN A 374 -11.88 -7.18 -17.42
C ASN A 374 -11.13 -6.78 -18.69
N TRP A 375 -10.20 -7.63 -19.14
CA TRP A 375 -9.39 -7.38 -20.34
C TRP A 375 -10.21 -7.43 -21.63
N TYR A 376 -11.13 -8.39 -21.76
CA TYR A 376 -11.86 -8.65 -23.00
C TYR A 376 -12.86 -7.55 -23.34
N LYS A 377 -13.54 -6.97 -22.33
CA LYS A 377 -14.47 -5.86 -22.52
C LYS A 377 -13.78 -4.49 -22.67
N SER A 378 -12.47 -4.42 -22.39
CA SER A 378 -11.75 -3.15 -22.42
C SER A 378 -11.26 -2.80 -23.83
N LYS A 379 -11.15 -1.51 -24.14
CA LYS A 379 -10.50 -1.00 -25.35
C LYS A 379 -8.96 -1.12 -25.34
N LYS A 380 -8.38 -1.69 -24.27
CA LYS A 380 -6.93 -1.93 -24.09
C LYS A 380 -6.07 -0.69 -24.42
N LYS A 381 -6.40 0.45 -23.81
CA LYS A 381 -5.72 1.75 -24.02
C LYS A 381 -4.59 2.06 -23.02
N ALA A 382 -4.28 1.17 -22.09
CA ALA A 382 -3.18 1.36 -21.14
C ALA A 382 -1.85 1.50 -21.90
N PHE A 383 -1.07 2.52 -21.53
CA PHE A 383 0.24 2.90 -22.07
C PHE A 383 0.29 3.30 -23.56
N THR A 384 -0.84 3.43 -24.27
CA THR A 384 -0.81 3.81 -25.69
C THR A 384 -0.32 5.24 -25.93
N LYS A 385 -0.68 6.18 -25.07
CA LYS A 385 -0.15 7.56 -25.13
C LYS A 385 1.32 7.62 -24.68
N TYR A 386 1.70 6.78 -23.72
CA TYR A 386 3.06 6.73 -23.20
C TYR A 386 4.04 6.20 -24.26
N ALA A 387 3.69 5.12 -24.96
CA ALA A 387 4.48 4.60 -26.07
C ALA A 387 4.66 5.64 -27.19
N LYS A 388 3.60 6.41 -27.52
CA LYS A 388 3.71 7.52 -28.49
C LYS A 388 4.64 8.64 -28.02
N LYS A 389 4.62 8.98 -26.73
CA LYS A 389 5.55 9.96 -26.13
C LYS A 389 7.00 9.46 -26.21
N HIS A 390 7.21 8.16 -26.00
CA HIS A 390 8.53 7.53 -26.10
C HIS A 390 9.09 7.61 -27.53
N ALA A 391 8.24 7.33 -28.53
CA ALA A 391 8.63 7.38 -29.96
C ALA A 391 8.86 8.79 -30.51
N GLY A 392 8.19 9.81 -29.96
CA GLY A 392 8.21 11.17 -30.50
C GLY A 392 9.46 11.99 -30.14
N GLU A 393 10.00 11.86 -28.92
CA GLU A 393 11.15 12.63 -28.41
C GLU A 393 11.63 12.08 -27.05
N GLY A 394 12.41 10.99 -27.02
CA GLY A 394 12.89 10.31 -25.80
C GLY A 394 13.64 11.17 -24.76
N LYS A 395 13.87 12.46 -25.04
CA LYS A 395 14.43 13.47 -24.13
C LYS A 395 13.66 13.60 -22.82
N ALA A 396 12.32 13.46 -22.84
CA ALA A 396 11.52 13.56 -21.62
C ALA A 396 11.81 12.42 -20.63
N ILE A 397 12.07 11.20 -21.11
CA ILE A 397 12.42 10.05 -20.27
C ILE A 397 13.84 10.19 -19.72
N ALA A 398 14.79 10.62 -20.55
CA ALA A 398 16.16 10.91 -20.10
C ALA A 398 16.15 11.94 -18.96
N LEU A 399 15.36 13.01 -19.09
CA LEU A 399 15.21 14.02 -18.04
C LEU A 399 14.56 13.47 -16.76
N GLU A 400 13.59 12.57 -16.88
CA GLU A 400 12.99 11.88 -15.73
C GLU A 400 14.00 10.95 -15.04
N LEU A 401 14.87 10.26 -15.77
CA LEU A 401 15.96 9.44 -15.22
C LEU A 401 17.03 10.30 -14.52
N GLU A 402 17.44 11.41 -15.13
CA GLU A 402 18.37 12.38 -14.52
C GLU A 402 17.78 13.02 -13.25
N ARG A 403 16.46 13.23 -13.21
CA ARG A 403 15.76 13.66 -12.00
C ARG A 403 15.85 12.61 -10.89
N ILE A 404 15.79 11.32 -11.22
CA ILE A 404 15.96 10.25 -10.23
C ILE A 404 17.38 10.27 -9.69
N LYS A 405 18.38 10.35 -10.57
CA LYS A 405 19.81 10.46 -10.20
C LYS A 405 20.07 11.60 -9.21
N LYS A 406 19.50 12.78 -9.49
CA LYS A 406 19.74 14.00 -8.71
C LYS A 406 19.10 14.01 -7.31
N TYR A 407 17.87 13.51 -7.18
CA TYR A 407 17.08 13.75 -5.97
C TYR A 407 16.79 12.49 -5.14
N CYS A 408 16.81 11.29 -5.74
CA CYS A 408 16.37 10.09 -5.06
C CYS A 408 17.50 9.43 -4.25
N THR A 409 17.13 8.89 -3.09
CA THR A 409 18.02 8.08 -2.24
C THR A 409 17.87 6.59 -2.53
N VAL A 410 16.65 6.16 -2.89
CA VAL A 410 16.32 4.75 -3.16
C VAL A 410 15.79 4.61 -4.58
N VAL A 411 16.27 3.57 -5.27
CA VAL A 411 15.88 3.23 -6.65
C VAL A 411 15.29 1.83 -6.64
N ARG A 412 14.13 1.65 -7.29
CA ARG A 412 13.47 0.35 -7.42
C ARG A 412 13.11 0.06 -8.86
N VAL A 413 13.40 -1.14 -9.34
CA VAL A 413 12.98 -1.63 -10.65
C VAL A 413 11.56 -2.16 -10.57
N LEU A 414 10.72 -1.81 -11.54
CA LEU A 414 9.43 -2.43 -11.76
C LEU A 414 9.63 -3.66 -12.63
N ALA A 415 9.38 -4.84 -12.06
CA ALA A 415 9.49 -6.10 -12.78
C ALA A 415 8.16 -6.85 -12.76
N HIS A 416 7.84 -7.53 -13.86
CA HIS A 416 6.67 -8.39 -13.93
C HIS A 416 6.99 -9.85 -14.23
N SER A 417 6.21 -10.75 -13.63
CA SER A 417 6.32 -12.20 -13.87
C SER A 417 5.77 -12.60 -15.24
N GLN A 418 6.32 -13.65 -15.86
CA GLN A 418 5.78 -14.26 -17.08
C GLN A 418 4.89 -15.48 -16.80
N VAL A 419 3.68 -15.25 -16.27
CA VAL A 419 2.76 -16.32 -15.82
C VAL A 419 2.37 -17.30 -16.92
N ARG A 420 2.39 -16.88 -18.20
CA ARG A 420 2.05 -17.77 -19.32
C ARG A 420 3.05 -18.90 -19.53
N LEU A 421 4.28 -18.75 -19.05
CA LEU A 421 5.30 -19.80 -19.09
C LEU A 421 5.09 -20.85 -17.99
N THR A 422 4.18 -20.59 -17.04
CA THR A 422 3.79 -21.56 -16.01
C THR A 422 2.56 -22.36 -16.46
N PRO A 423 2.30 -23.56 -15.91
CA PRO A 423 1.10 -24.35 -16.20
C PRO A 423 -0.20 -23.75 -15.63
N LEU A 424 -0.19 -22.49 -15.19
CA LEU A 424 -1.32 -21.84 -14.54
C LEU A 424 -2.32 -21.29 -15.56
N LYS A 425 -3.61 -21.36 -15.21
CA LYS A 425 -4.70 -20.74 -16.01
C LYS A 425 -4.63 -19.20 -16.03
N GLN A 426 -3.95 -18.59 -15.06
CA GLN A 426 -3.86 -17.15 -14.92
C GLN A 426 -2.97 -16.55 -16.02
N LYS A 427 -3.53 -15.60 -16.80
CA LYS A 427 -2.80 -14.86 -17.86
C LYS A 427 -2.35 -13.46 -17.43
N LYS A 428 -2.80 -12.99 -16.25
CA LYS A 428 -2.53 -11.66 -15.71
C LYS A 428 -1.20 -11.69 -14.94
N ALA A 429 -0.23 -10.87 -15.35
CA ALA A 429 1.06 -10.80 -14.69
C ALA A 429 0.97 -10.17 -13.29
N HIS A 430 1.88 -10.60 -12.41
CA HIS A 430 2.20 -9.91 -11.17
C HIS A 430 3.27 -8.87 -11.50
N LEU A 431 3.03 -7.63 -11.06
CA LEU A 431 3.96 -6.51 -11.16
C LEU A 431 4.43 -6.20 -9.73
N MET A 432 5.73 -6.09 -9.53
CA MET A 432 6.33 -5.76 -8.24
C MET A 432 7.44 -4.72 -8.40
N GLU A 433 7.72 -4.00 -7.31
CA GLU A 433 8.95 -3.22 -7.17
C GLU A 433 10.03 -4.08 -6.54
N ILE A 434 11.24 -4.04 -7.09
CA ILE A 434 12.43 -4.69 -6.54
C ILE A 434 13.47 -3.61 -6.28
N GLN A 435 13.93 -3.48 -5.04
CA GLN A 435 14.94 -2.49 -4.71
C GLN A 435 16.30 -2.88 -5.30
N VAL A 436 16.98 -1.90 -5.88
CA VAL A 436 18.34 -2.02 -6.37
C VAL A 436 19.31 -1.55 -5.27
N ASN A 437 20.16 -2.47 -4.81
CA ASN A 437 21.16 -2.20 -3.78
C ASN A 437 22.57 -2.23 -4.39
N GLY A 438 23.52 -1.56 -3.74
CA GLY A 438 24.91 -1.47 -4.21
C GLY A 438 25.20 -0.22 -5.04
N GLY A 439 26.46 0.20 -5.05
CA GLY A 439 26.95 1.35 -5.82
C GLY A 439 26.31 2.71 -5.46
N THR A 440 26.64 3.72 -6.27
CA THR A 440 26.03 5.06 -6.21
C THR A 440 24.65 5.06 -6.88
N VAL A 441 23.83 6.07 -6.57
CA VAL A 441 22.48 6.21 -7.16
C VAL A 441 22.53 6.23 -8.68
N ASP A 442 23.52 6.90 -9.28
CA ASP A 442 23.70 6.94 -10.74
C ASP A 442 23.85 5.54 -11.34
N LYS A 443 24.76 4.74 -10.76
CA LYS A 443 24.99 3.35 -11.20
C LYS A 443 23.73 2.50 -11.04
N LYS A 444 22.91 2.74 -10.00
CA LYS A 444 21.63 2.03 -9.82
C LYS A 444 20.62 2.39 -10.91
N VAL A 445 20.54 3.66 -11.29
CA VAL A 445 19.63 4.12 -12.36
C VAL A 445 20.07 3.57 -13.70
N ASP A 446 21.37 3.60 -14.01
CA ASP A 446 21.91 3.07 -15.26
C ASP A 446 21.70 1.55 -15.34
N PHE A 447 22.00 0.82 -14.27
CA PHE A 447 21.69 -0.62 -14.15
C PHE A 447 20.19 -0.91 -14.36
N ALA A 448 19.31 -0.12 -13.74
CA ALA A 448 17.86 -0.29 -13.90
C ALA A 448 17.39 -0.03 -15.33
N ARG A 449 17.95 0.99 -16.00
CA ARG A 449 17.66 1.32 -17.40
C ARG A 449 18.11 0.20 -18.33
N ASP A 450 19.31 -0.33 -18.11
CA ASP A 450 19.88 -1.38 -18.96
C ASP A 450 19.10 -2.70 -18.91
N LEU A 451 18.34 -2.91 -17.84
CA LEU A 451 17.44 -4.06 -17.69
C LEU A 451 16.10 -3.92 -18.42
N PHE A 452 15.74 -2.73 -18.91
CA PHE A 452 14.44 -2.52 -19.54
C PHE A 452 14.20 -3.49 -20.69
N GLU A 453 13.02 -4.13 -20.67
CA GLU A 453 12.55 -5.11 -21.65
C GLU A 453 13.38 -6.41 -21.73
N LYS A 454 14.41 -6.54 -20.89
CA LYS A 454 15.23 -7.76 -20.79
C LYS A 454 14.67 -8.73 -19.75
N PRO A 455 14.86 -10.05 -19.97
CA PRO A 455 14.58 -11.04 -18.95
C PRO A 455 15.63 -10.97 -17.83
N ILE A 456 15.14 -11.01 -16.59
CA ILE A 456 15.91 -11.22 -15.38
C ILE A 456 15.75 -12.69 -15.01
N GLU A 457 16.85 -13.43 -15.04
CA GLU A 457 16.87 -14.82 -14.63
C GLU A 457 17.06 -14.94 -13.12
N ILE A 458 16.68 -16.08 -12.55
CA ILE A 458 16.77 -16.27 -11.11
C ILE A 458 18.22 -16.37 -10.61
N SER A 459 19.13 -16.86 -11.48
CA SER A 459 20.57 -16.94 -11.24
C SER A 459 21.24 -15.57 -11.15
N ASP A 460 20.64 -14.52 -11.73
CA ASP A 460 21.19 -13.16 -11.65
C ASP A 460 20.88 -12.51 -10.29
N VAL A 461 19.91 -13.06 -9.56
CA VAL A 461 19.44 -12.53 -8.26
C VAL A 461 19.99 -13.36 -7.10
N PHE A 462 19.98 -14.68 -7.22
CA PHE A 462 20.36 -15.59 -6.14
C PHE A 462 21.47 -16.55 -6.56
N GLU A 463 22.29 -16.90 -5.59
CA GLU A 463 23.35 -17.88 -5.75
C GLU A 463 22.95 -19.22 -5.12
N GLN A 464 23.55 -20.32 -5.59
CA GLN A 464 23.43 -21.60 -4.91
C GLN A 464 24.03 -21.48 -3.50
N ASP A 465 23.47 -22.22 -2.54
CA ASP A 465 23.84 -22.14 -1.13
C ASP A 465 23.55 -20.78 -0.46
N GLU A 466 22.84 -19.85 -1.11
CA GLU A 466 22.43 -18.63 -0.44
C GLU A 466 21.27 -18.90 0.55
N MET A 467 21.19 -18.09 1.62
CA MET A 467 20.05 -18.04 2.52
C MET A 467 19.09 -16.93 2.09
N ILE A 468 17.82 -17.31 1.87
CA ILE A 468 16.78 -16.41 1.39
C ILE A 468 15.57 -16.39 2.33
N ASP A 469 14.77 -15.35 2.19
CA ASP A 469 13.48 -15.22 2.83
C ASP A 469 12.36 -15.43 1.81
N VAL A 470 11.33 -16.18 2.21
CA VAL A 470 10.15 -16.45 1.38
C VAL A 470 8.96 -15.70 1.97
N ILE A 471 8.44 -14.76 1.19
CA ILE A 471 7.31 -13.92 1.55
C ILE A 471 6.10 -14.38 0.74
N ALA A 472 5.10 -14.90 1.45
CA ALA A 472 3.89 -15.42 0.82
C ALA A 472 2.70 -15.38 1.77
N VAL A 473 1.52 -15.56 1.21
CA VAL A 473 0.28 -15.72 1.98
C VAL A 473 0.11 -17.19 2.36
N THR A 474 -0.30 -17.50 3.58
CA THR A 474 -0.55 -18.88 4.05
C THR A 474 -1.77 -19.52 3.39
N LYS A 475 -1.90 -20.85 3.46
CA LYS A 475 -3.13 -21.54 3.05
C LYS A 475 -4.30 -21.01 3.89
N GLY A 476 -5.42 -20.72 3.24
CA GLY A 476 -6.65 -20.34 3.94
C GLY A 476 -7.34 -21.57 4.51
N HIS A 477 -7.70 -21.51 5.79
CA HIS A 477 -8.51 -22.51 6.48
C HIS A 477 -9.93 -22.00 6.78
N GLY A 478 -10.20 -20.72 6.51
CA GLY A 478 -11.52 -20.11 6.68
C GLY A 478 -11.82 -19.82 8.14
N PHE A 479 -13.10 -19.81 8.52
CA PHE A 479 -13.49 -19.65 9.92
C PHE A 479 -13.16 -20.92 10.71
N SER A 480 -12.27 -20.78 11.70
CA SER A 480 -11.83 -21.87 12.55
C SER A 480 -12.21 -21.64 14.02
N GLY A 481 -12.56 -22.73 14.70
CA GLY A 481 -12.78 -22.73 16.14
C GLY A 481 -11.49 -22.49 16.93
N VAL A 482 -11.63 -22.09 18.19
CA VAL A 482 -10.50 -21.66 19.05
C VAL A 482 -9.40 -22.72 19.15
N THR A 483 -9.77 -23.99 19.28
CA THR A 483 -8.82 -25.10 19.39
C THR A 483 -7.93 -25.26 18.15
N SER A 484 -8.48 -25.13 16.94
CA SER A 484 -7.70 -25.29 15.71
C SER A 484 -6.83 -24.07 15.45
N ARG A 485 -7.41 -22.88 15.65
CA ARG A 485 -6.76 -21.60 15.36
C ARG A 485 -5.60 -21.27 16.30
N TRP A 486 -5.78 -21.56 17.60
CA TRP A 486 -4.85 -21.15 18.66
C TRP A 486 -4.22 -22.33 19.42
N GLY A 487 -4.57 -23.57 19.10
CA GLY A 487 -4.00 -24.75 19.77
C GLY A 487 -4.43 -24.93 21.23
N THR A 488 -5.53 -24.29 21.67
CA THR A 488 -5.99 -24.41 23.07
C THR A 488 -6.36 -25.84 23.43
N LYS A 489 -6.03 -26.29 24.65
CA LYS A 489 -6.41 -27.61 25.15
C LYS A 489 -7.93 -27.83 25.08
N LYS A 490 -8.35 -29.00 24.56
CA LYS A 490 -9.77 -29.40 24.56
C LYS A 490 -10.25 -29.64 25.99
N LEU A 491 -11.48 -29.26 26.29
CA LEU A 491 -12.10 -29.50 27.60
C LEU A 491 -12.44 -31.00 27.78
N PRO A 492 -12.68 -31.47 29.01
CA PRO A 492 -13.08 -32.85 29.26
C PRO A 492 -14.32 -33.26 28.45
N ARG A 493 -14.39 -34.54 28.04
CA ARG A 493 -15.47 -35.07 27.19
C ARG A 493 -16.88 -34.82 27.75
N LYS A 494 -17.02 -34.81 29.08
CA LYS A 494 -18.30 -34.58 29.78
C LYS A 494 -18.73 -33.09 29.86
N THR A 495 -17.97 -32.17 29.26
CA THR A 495 -18.29 -30.74 29.30
C THR A 495 -19.59 -30.44 28.55
N HIS A 496 -20.57 -29.88 29.25
CA HIS A 496 -21.84 -29.48 28.65
C HIS A 496 -21.67 -28.32 27.65
N LYS A 497 -22.47 -28.34 26.57
CA LYS A 497 -22.41 -27.37 25.45
C LYS A 497 -21.07 -27.38 24.68
N GLY A 498 -20.42 -28.54 24.59
CA GLY A 498 -19.26 -28.77 23.73
C GLY A 498 -17.89 -28.55 24.38
N LEU A 499 -16.89 -29.28 23.87
CA LEU A 499 -15.53 -29.36 24.45
C LEU A 499 -14.46 -28.57 23.70
N ARG A 500 -14.76 -28.07 22.48
CA ARG A 500 -13.82 -27.35 21.60
C ARG A 500 -13.97 -25.82 21.75
N LYS A 501 -13.94 -25.36 23.00
CA LYS A 501 -14.11 -23.96 23.40
C LYS A 501 -13.14 -23.61 24.53
N VAL A 502 -12.94 -22.32 24.77
CA VAL A 502 -12.29 -21.84 25.99
C VAL A 502 -13.36 -21.74 27.07
N ALA A 503 -13.06 -22.22 28.29
CA ALA A 503 -14.01 -22.23 29.38
C ALA A 503 -14.20 -20.82 29.99
N CYS A 504 -13.10 -20.19 30.42
CA CYS A 504 -13.09 -18.85 30.99
C CYS A 504 -12.51 -17.86 29.97
N ILE A 505 -13.29 -16.86 29.55
CA ILE A 505 -12.89 -15.84 28.57
C ILE A 505 -12.29 -14.58 29.20
N GLY A 506 -12.23 -14.51 30.53
CA GLY A 506 -11.74 -13.36 31.28
C GLY A 506 -12.22 -13.41 32.73
N ALA A 507 -11.50 -12.69 33.61
CA ALA A 507 -11.97 -12.40 34.96
C ALA A 507 -13.13 -11.40 34.93
N TRP A 508 -13.76 -11.14 36.09
CA TRP A 508 -14.84 -10.14 36.19
C TRP A 508 -14.33 -8.74 35.82
N HIS A 509 -13.18 -8.34 36.36
CA HIS A 509 -12.56 -7.06 36.08
C HIS A 509 -11.25 -7.28 35.30
N PRO A 510 -11.03 -6.59 34.16
CA PRO A 510 -11.87 -5.55 33.58
C PRO A 510 -13.17 -6.10 32.93
N ALA A 511 -14.23 -5.29 32.90
CA ALA A 511 -15.56 -5.66 32.41
C ALA A 511 -15.66 -5.73 30.87
N HIS A 512 -14.61 -6.24 30.21
CA HIS A 512 -14.58 -6.53 28.79
C HIS A 512 -13.63 -7.71 28.52
N VAL A 513 -13.83 -8.40 27.41
CA VAL A 513 -12.94 -9.47 26.98
C VAL A 513 -11.67 -8.85 26.39
N GLN A 514 -10.52 -9.19 26.94
CA GLN A 514 -9.24 -8.74 26.41
C GLN A 514 -8.97 -9.34 25.02
N TRP A 515 -8.36 -8.55 24.14
CA TRP A 515 -7.97 -8.97 22.78
C TRP A 515 -6.97 -10.15 22.78
N THR A 516 -6.23 -10.33 23.87
CA THR A 516 -5.28 -11.42 24.09
C THR A 516 -5.95 -12.80 24.20
N VAL A 517 -7.25 -12.83 24.51
CA VAL A 517 -7.99 -14.07 24.72
C VAL A 517 -8.22 -14.77 23.39
N ALA A 518 -7.90 -16.06 23.33
CA ALA A 518 -8.09 -16.87 22.15
C ALA A 518 -9.59 -16.96 21.76
N ARG A 519 -9.92 -16.50 20.55
CA ARG A 519 -11.29 -16.53 19.99
C ARG A 519 -11.35 -17.21 18.63
N ALA A 520 -12.51 -17.77 18.31
CA ALA A 520 -12.78 -18.30 16.97
C ALA A 520 -12.71 -17.18 15.93
N GLY A 521 -12.41 -17.52 14.69
CA GLY A 521 -12.28 -16.53 13.62
C GLY A 521 -11.47 -17.07 12.45
N GLN A 522 -11.06 -16.16 11.56
CA GLN A 522 -10.26 -16.50 10.40
C GLN A 522 -8.93 -17.16 10.80
N ASP A 523 -8.67 -18.32 10.20
CA ASP A 523 -7.39 -19.02 10.27
C ASP A 523 -6.83 -19.21 8.85
N GLY A 524 -5.56 -18.85 8.71
CA GLY A 524 -4.87 -18.86 7.43
C GLY A 524 -5.28 -17.73 6.49
N TYR A 525 -4.66 -17.71 5.32
CA TYR A 525 -4.68 -16.58 4.39
C TYR A 525 -4.00 -15.31 4.95
N HIS A 526 -3.04 -15.48 5.84
CA HIS A 526 -2.27 -14.39 6.42
C HIS A 526 -0.96 -14.18 5.65
N HIS A 527 -0.51 -12.93 5.56
CA HIS A 527 0.82 -12.62 5.07
C HIS A 527 1.89 -13.10 6.07
N ARG A 528 2.90 -13.82 5.59
CA ARG A 528 4.04 -14.28 6.40
C ARG A 528 5.35 -14.12 5.64
N THR A 529 6.36 -13.69 6.39
CA THR A 529 7.76 -13.71 5.96
C THR A 529 8.43 -14.89 6.66
N SER A 530 8.68 -15.96 5.91
CA SER A 530 9.40 -17.13 6.39
C SER A 530 10.88 -16.92 6.10
N VAL A 531 11.67 -16.75 7.14
CA VAL A 531 13.08 -16.36 7.01
C VAL A 531 14.02 -17.56 6.96
N ASN A 532 15.21 -17.36 6.40
CA ASN A 532 16.34 -18.30 6.51
C ASN A 532 16.11 -19.66 5.83
N HIS A 533 15.58 -19.66 4.61
CA HIS A 533 15.56 -20.83 3.73
C HIS A 533 16.87 -20.93 2.95
N LYS A 534 17.55 -22.07 3.05
CA LYS A 534 18.75 -22.36 2.25
C LYS A 534 18.33 -22.79 0.84
N ILE A 535 18.94 -22.20 -0.19
CA ILE A 535 18.85 -22.69 -1.56
C ILE A 535 19.76 -23.90 -1.70
N TYR A 536 19.20 -25.05 -2.11
CA TYR A 536 19.96 -26.27 -2.38
C TYR A 536 20.33 -26.42 -3.84
N ARG A 537 19.48 -25.92 -4.74
CA ARG A 537 19.77 -25.94 -6.16
C ARG A 537 19.01 -24.84 -6.88
N ILE A 538 19.65 -24.26 -7.89
CA ILE A 538 19.02 -23.44 -8.91
C ILE A 538 19.12 -24.25 -10.20
N GLY A 539 17.99 -24.76 -10.69
CA GLY A 539 17.96 -25.55 -11.91
C GLY A 539 17.57 -24.71 -13.11
N LYS A 540 18.23 -24.95 -14.25
CA LYS A 540 17.96 -24.25 -15.51
C LYS A 540 16.88 -24.94 -16.33
N ALA A 541 16.10 -24.12 -17.05
CA ALA A 541 15.15 -24.57 -18.05
C ALA A 541 15.86 -25.32 -19.19
N GLY A 542 15.23 -26.36 -19.73
CA GLY A 542 15.76 -27.11 -20.87
C GLY A 542 16.88 -28.10 -20.56
N ASP A 543 17.53 -28.02 -19.39
CA ASP A 543 18.50 -29.03 -18.96
C ASP A 543 17.80 -30.35 -18.59
N ALA A 544 18.05 -31.38 -19.39
CA ALA A 544 17.52 -32.74 -19.21
C ALA A 544 18.01 -33.41 -17.92
N GLY A 545 19.11 -32.92 -17.33
CA GLY A 545 19.71 -33.42 -16.09
C GLY A 545 19.51 -32.49 -14.89
N ASN A 546 18.58 -31.53 -14.92
CA ASN A 546 18.48 -30.51 -13.85
C ASN A 546 18.10 -31.07 -12.45
N ALA A 547 17.64 -32.32 -12.37
CA ALA A 547 17.45 -33.05 -11.12
C ALA A 547 18.38 -34.26 -10.95
N SER A 548 19.31 -34.49 -11.87
CA SER A 548 20.38 -35.47 -11.71
C SER A 548 21.54 -34.91 -10.90
N THR A 549 22.25 -35.81 -10.23
CA THR A 549 23.48 -35.52 -9.46
C THR A 549 24.65 -36.29 -10.08
N GLU A 550 25.87 -36.08 -9.59
CA GLU A 550 27.06 -36.82 -10.04
C GLU A 550 26.95 -38.34 -9.76
N PHE A 551 26.11 -38.72 -8.80
CA PHE A 551 25.87 -40.10 -8.40
C PHE A 551 24.74 -40.76 -9.21
N ASP A 552 23.89 -39.98 -9.88
CA ASP A 552 22.80 -40.51 -10.69
C ASP A 552 23.32 -40.95 -12.07
N VAL A 553 23.14 -42.23 -12.41
CA VAL A 553 23.49 -42.76 -13.74
C VAL A 553 22.54 -42.24 -14.83
N THR A 554 21.28 -41.97 -14.49
CA THR A 554 20.25 -41.54 -15.43
C THR A 554 19.98 -40.05 -15.35
N LYS A 555 19.74 -39.43 -16.51
CA LYS A 555 19.29 -38.05 -16.60
C LYS A 555 17.82 -37.95 -16.20
N LYS A 556 17.52 -37.12 -15.21
CA LYS A 556 16.16 -36.86 -14.73
C LYS A 556 15.93 -35.36 -14.55
N THR A 557 14.68 -34.97 -14.81
CA THR A 557 14.22 -33.59 -14.61
C THR A 557 13.45 -33.47 -13.30
N ILE A 558 13.37 -32.27 -12.74
CA ILE A 558 12.74 -32.05 -11.42
C ILE A 558 11.24 -32.38 -11.38
N THR A 559 10.59 -32.47 -12.54
CA THR A 559 9.17 -32.79 -12.62
C THR A 559 8.98 -34.28 -12.28
N PRO A 560 8.26 -34.61 -11.19
CA PRO A 560 8.06 -36.01 -10.82
C PRO A 560 7.23 -36.77 -11.85
N LEU A 561 7.27 -38.11 -11.80
CA LEU A 561 6.40 -38.93 -12.65
C LEU A 561 4.92 -38.56 -12.48
N GLY A 562 4.26 -38.21 -13.60
CA GLY A 562 2.88 -37.73 -13.59
C GLY A 562 2.71 -36.23 -13.27
N GLY A 563 3.81 -35.50 -13.10
CA GLY A 563 3.82 -34.07 -12.77
C GLY A 563 3.61 -33.78 -11.29
N PHE A 564 3.84 -32.53 -10.87
CA PHE A 564 3.54 -32.13 -9.50
C PHE A 564 2.01 -32.11 -9.27
N PRO A 565 1.49 -32.82 -8.25
CA PRO A 565 0.05 -32.92 -8.04
C PRO A 565 -0.59 -31.55 -7.85
N HIS A 566 -1.63 -31.25 -8.61
CA HIS A 566 -2.31 -29.94 -8.65
C HIS A 566 -1.45 -28.75 -9.10
N TYR A 567 -0.25 -28.94 -9.63
CA TYR A 567 0.54 -27.88 -10.28
C TYR A 567 0.70 -28.17 -11.77
N GLY A 568 1.29 -29.31 -12.11
CA GLY A 568 1.68 -29.70 -13.47
C GLY A 568 3.19 -29.88 -13.60
N GLU A 569 3.69 -29.72 -14.81
CA GLU A 569 5.11 -29.81 -15.14
C GLU A 569 5.84 -28.48 -14.84
N VAL A 570 7.09 -28.56 -14.39
CA VAL A 570 7.98 -27.41 -14.23
C VAL A 570 8.90 -27.38 -15.45
N LYS A 571 8.74 -26.37 -16.31
CA LYS A 571 9.50 -26.21 -17.56
C LYS A 571 10.50 -25.06 -17.53
N ASN A 572 10.33 -24.13 -16.60
CA ASN A 572 11.21 -22.97 -16.45
C ASN A 572 12.31 -23.27 -15.45
N ASP A 573 13.19 -22.28 -15.26
CA ASP A 573 14.14 -22.26 -14.14
C ASP A 573 13.39 -22.46 -12.82
N PHE A 574 14.03 -23.11 -11.85
CA PHE A 574 13.44 -23.33 -10.54
C PHE A 574 14.46 -23.14 -9.43
N VAL A 575 13.94 -22.80 -8.25
CA VAL A 575 14.71 -22.79 -7.00
C VAL A 575 14.20 -23.92 -6.11
N MET A 576 15.13 -24.74 -5.65
CA MET A 576 14.88 -25.77 -4.64
C MET A 576 15.36 -25.26 -3.29
N ILE A 577 14.42 -25.11 -2.36
CA ILE A 577 14.70 -24.62 -1.01
C ILE A 577 14.57 -25.71 0.04
N LYS A 578 15.35 -25.59 1.11
CA LYS A 578 15.23 -26.42 2.30
C LYS A 578 13.86 -26.26 2.96
N GLY A 579 13.22 -27.39 3.24
CA GLY A 579 12.00 -27.50 4.03
C GLY A 579 10.76 -27.03 3.28
N SER A 580 9.76 -26.60 4.05
CA SER A 580 8.48 -26.11 3.54
C SER A 580 8.45 -24.58 3.54
N CYS A 581 7.80 -23.96 2.55
CA CYS A 581 7.50 -22.53 2.55
C CYS A 581 6.00 -22.24 2.69
N PRO A 582 5.59 -21.01 3.07
CA PRO A 582 4.19 -20.66 3.23
C PRO A 582 3.39 -20.79 1.93
N GLY A 583 2.10 -21.11 2.07
CA GLY A 583 1.14 -21.07 0.97
C GLY A 583 0.86 -22.40 0.28
N VAL A 584 -0.17 -22.37 -0.57
CA VAL A 584 -0.62 -23.52 -1.38
C VAL A 584 0.21 -23.64 -2.66
N LYS A 585 0.16 -24.80 -3.31
CA LYS A 585 0.67 -24.96 -4.69
C LYS A 585 0.03 -23.92 -5.61
N LYS A 586 0.75 -23.48 -6.66
CA LYS A 586 0.38 -22.40 -7.60
C LYS A 586 0.42 -20.99 -7.03
N ARG A 587 0.68 -20.81 -5.72
CA ARG A 587 0.76 -19.48 -5.12
C ARG A 587 2.02 -18.77 -5.55
N VAL A 588 1.86 -17.50 -5.96
CA VAL A 588 2.97 -16.59 -6.15
C VAL A 588 3.61 -16.27 -4.80
N MET A 589 4.94 -16.29 -4.76
CA MET A 589 5.74 -15.92 -3.61
C MET A 589 6.83 -14.95 -4.05
N THR A 590 7.23 -14.09 -3.12
CA THR A 590 8.40 -13.23 -3.29
C THR A 590 9.56 -13.86 -2.55
N LEU A 591 10.61 -14.18 -3.30
CA LEU A 591 11.90 -14.60 -2.78
C LEU A 591 12.71 -13.32 -2.57
N ARG A 592 13.24 -13.12 -1.38
CA ARG A 592 14.04 -11.93 -1.03
C ARG A 592 15.38 -12.40 -0.49
N LYS A 593 16.46 -11.67 -0.80
CA LYS A 593 17.73 -11.84 -0.08
C LYS A 593 17.50 -11.60 1.42
N SER A 594 18.30 -12.27 2.26
CA SER A 594 18.16 -12.13 3.71
C SER A 594 18.37 -10.68 4.17
N MET A 595 17.64 -10.27 5.20
CA MET A 595 17.80 -8.96 5.84
C MET A 595 19.12 -8.84 6.60
N PHE A 596 19.69 -9.97 7.01
CA PHE A 596 20.87 -10.05 7.85
C PHE A 596 21.95 -10.89 7.18
N ILE A 597 23.20 -10.52 7.39
CA ILE A 597 24.34 -11.32 6.97
C ILE A 597 24.40 -12.55 7.89
N HIS A 598 24.37 -13.73 7.31
CA HIS A 598 24.47 -14.97 8.08
C HIS A 598 25.92 -15.38 8.29
N THR A 599 26.28 -15.64 9.54
CA THR A 599 27.64 -16.09 9.94
C THR A 599 27.65 -17.50 10.52
N SER A 600 26.47 -18.09 10.75
CA SER A 600 26.38 -19.42 11.37
C SER A 600 26.91 -20.50 10.42
N ARG A 601 27.59 -21.52 10.98
CA ARG A 601 28.08 -22.67 10.20
C ARG A 601 26.97 -23.35 9.39
N ARG A 602 25.75 -23.44 9.95
CA ARG A 602 24.57 -23.98 9.27
C ARG A 602 24.16 -23.15 8.05
N SER A 603 24.33 -21.83 8.11
CA SER A 603 23.95 -20.93 7.02
C SER A 603 24.99 -20.89 5.92
N LEU A 604 26.28 -20.98 6.27
CA LEU A 604 27.41 -20.94 5.33
C LEU A 604 27.81 -22.32 4.76
N GLU A 605 27.12 -23.38 5.18
CA GLU A 605 27.34 -24.74 4.73
C GLU A 605 27.17 -24.86 3.20
N LYS A 606 28.16 -25.42 2.50
CA LYS A 606 28.02 -25.75 1.09
C LYS A 606 27.19 -27.02 0.95
N VAL A 607 26.25 -27.03 0.02
CA VAL A 607 25.33 -28.16 -0.15
C VAL A 607 25.72 -28.96 -1.37
N ASP A 608 26.18 -30.18 -1.11
CA ASP A 608 26.38 -31.19 -2.14
C ASP A 608 25.23 -32.21 -2.12
N LEU A 609 24.58 -32.40 -3.26
CA LEU A 609 23.38 -33.24 -3.38
C LEU A 609 23.75 -34.59 -3.98
N LYS A 610 23.41 -35.67 -3.28
CA LYS A 610 23.62 -37.05 -3.74
C LYS A 610 22.45 -37.62 -4.52
N TRP A 611 21.23 -37.19 -4.19
CA TRP A 611 20.04 -37.69 -4.85
C TRP A 611 18.88 -36.72 -4.72
N ILE A 612 18.11 -36.59 -5.79
CA ILE A 612 16.85 -35.86 -5.81
C ILE A 612 15.76 -36.83 -6.24
N ASP A 613 14.70 -36.90 -5.44
CA ASP A 613 13.59 -37.81 -5.68
C ASP A 613 12.64 -37.24 -6.77
N THR A 614 12.50 -37.97 -7.88
CA THR A 614 11.59 -37.67 -8.99
C THR A 614 10.45 -38.69 -9.11
N SER A 615 10.29 -39.57 -8.12
CA SER A 615 9.17 -40.49 -8.07
C SER A 615 7.81 -39.78 -7.98
N SER A 616 6.77 -40.44 -8.48
CA SER A 616 5.39 -39.91 -8.45
C SER A 616 4.99 -39.48 -7.04
N LYS A 617 4.50 -38.23 -6.94
CA LYS A 617 3.87 -37.70 -5.72
C LYS A 617 2.35 -37.82 -5.73
N PHE A 618 1.80 -38.44 -6.76
CA PHE A 618 0.38 -38.80 -6.85
C PHE A 618 0.25 -40.29 -6.49
N GLY A 619 0.07 -40.56 -5.19
CA GLY A 619 0.17 -41.91 -4.62
C GLY A 619 1.58 -42.21 -4.10
N HIS A 620 1.92 -43.49 -3.99
CA HIS A 620 3.25 -43.97 -3.56
C HIS A 620 4.07 -44.38 -4.78
N GLY A 621 4.91 -43.48 -5.28
CA GLY A 621 5.79 -43.75 -6.42
C GLY A 621 6.99 -44.62 -6.05
N GLN A 622 7.18 -45.74 -6.74
CA GLN A 622 8.35 -46.62 -6.58
C GLN A 622 9.46 -46.34 -7.59
N TYR A 623 9.11 -45.82 -8.77
CA TYR A 623 10.04 -45.56 -9.89
C TYR A 623 10.41 -44.09 -9.96
N GLN A 624 11.65 -43.79 -10.33
CA GLN A 624 12.19 -42.44 -10.54
C GLN A 624 11.94 -41.92 -11.96
N THR A 625 12.03 -42.81 -12.95
CA THR A 625 11.85 -42.47 -14.38
C THR A 625 10.79 -43.33 -15.06
N LYS A 626 10.33 -42.92 -16.25
CA LYS A 626 9.34 -43.69 -17.01
C LYS A 626 9.98 -44.95 -17.57
N GLU A 627 11.25 -44.84 -17.94
CA GLU A 627 12.10 -45.89 -18.49
C GLU A 627 12.34 -46.98 -17.45
N GLU A 628 12.62 -46.60 -16.20
CA GLU A 628 12.74 -47.54 -15.08
C GLU A 628 11.43 -48.31 -14.85
N LYS A 629 10.29 -47.60 -14.87
CA LYS A 629 8.97 -48.24 -14.75
C LYS A 629 8.68 -49.21 -15.89
N HIS A 630 9.04 -48.84 -17.12
CA HIS A 630 8.85 -49.69 -18.30
C HIS A 630 9.76 -50.92 -18.24
N ALA A 631 11.03 -50.75 -17.87
CA ALA A 631 11.98 -51.84 -17.70
C ALA A 631 11.51 -52.84 -16.63
N PHE A 632 10.92 -52.36 -15.53
CA PHE A 632 10.39 -53.23 -14.48
C PHE A 632 9.11 -53.97 -14.89
N LEU A 633 8.16 -53.28 -15.52
CA LEU A 633 6.86 -53.87 -15.88
C LEU A 633 6.91 -54.72 -17.16
N GLY A 634 7.93 -54.53 -18.00
CA GLY A 634 8.02 -55.15 -19.31
C GLY A 634 6.94 -54.66 -20.28
N THR A 635 6.73 -55.42 -21.36
CA THR A 635 5.73 -55.12 -22.39
C THR A 635 4.33 -55.30 -21.83
N LEU A 636 3.54 -54.22 -21.77
CA LEU A 636 2.15 -54.26 -21.32
C LEU A 636 1.20 -54.39 -22.52
N LYS A 637 -0.04 -54.80 -22.26
CA LYS A 637 -1.10 -54.93 -23.29
C LYS A 637 -1.28 -53.66 -24.13
N LYS A 638 -1.15 -52.48 -23.52
CA LYS A 638 -1.28 -51.19 -24.21
C LYS A 638 -0.14 -50.92 -25.21
N ASP A 639 1.03 -51.50 -24.97
CA ASP A 639 2.23 -51.28 -25.80
C ASP A 639 2.15 -52.15 -27.06
N ILE A 640 1.51 -53.32 -26.96
CA ILE A 640 1.21 -54.22 -28.09
C ILE A 640 0.16 -53.61 -29.03
N ALA A 641 -0.82 -52.87 -28.50
CA ALA A 641 -1.87 -52.25 -29.31
C ALA A 641 -1.42 -50.98 -30.08
N SER A 642 -0.25 -50.46 -29.74
CA SER A 642 0.37 -49.28 -30.39
C SER A 642 1.50 -49.62 -31.37
N ALA A 643 1.88 -50.90 -31.45
CA ALA A 643 2.75 -51.46 -32.49
C ALA A 643 1.88 -51.96 -33.65
#